data_AF-A0A9P8EPG7-F1
#
_entry.id   AF-A0A9P8EPG7-F1
#
_cell.length_a   1.000
_cell.length_b   1.000
_cell.length_c   1.000
_cell.angle_alpha   90.00
_cell.angle_beta   90.00
_cell.angle_gamma   90.00
#
_symmetry.space_group_name_H-M   'P 1'
#
loop_
_entity.id
_entity.type
_entity.pdbx_description
1 polymer ?
#
loop_
_entity_poly.entity_id
_entity_poly.type
_entity_poly.pdbx_seq_one_letter_code
_entity_poly.pdbx_strand_id
1 'polypeptide(L)'
;MATFLVAGHETTSSTLSFTYYNLLKNPDKLLKVQREVDEVVGDNVLELQHLPKLTYLDACIKETLRLSSPISRWGVCPREDTTLQGKYEVKKDVQLGANLRGLHHDPAVWGDDHEDFKPERMLKSNFEKLPPNSWKPFGNGMRSCIGRGFAEQEMLINIALVLQRFQLELADPAYELELKSTLTIKPWNFRMKVRRRPGKALTVGIPGGVSSSVAKKHEEQHGHAQSVQAQDESSNAPLSIFFGGNTGTCEALAEDLKTKLADHGLSASIGSLDTLTEHTPDRPVVIITSSYEGLPPDNAKKFVAWLEDVSNKNTSALNGVKYAVYGVGNSDWASTFHRIPKLVHELVKKAGAAEVVDIGLSDVKADLFGPWEDWVDQLIDALVESRGARAVAKAVTEVIIRESKLTSLLGGKDMNIGTVVANKELAGTEVGPAKRHMDIRLPDGMSYTAGDYLVVQPRNPDETVHRILSYFGLRENDILEVKGSSKVFLPTEPTPVGEFLSGAVELSQPITKRQLEAILSHATPEQQEEHKGFLQDVSYQHLLEKRYSILDILEETTIALPFSAYIDMLPALTPRQYSIASSSLEPANNPQAKPHADVVSLCFDVHTSPALSGHGSFFGVTSTYLASRRIGDRISCFVRPTNVGFRLPGNVEIPIIMFAAGTGIAPMRAFLQERAAIAAAGARKLGPAILFFGCRHPEKDFIYRDELAAWQRQGVVKVIPAFSKDDSAPHYVQDAVWEHREEVAKMFVDGGKIYLCGSAARLGKSAADVCKKIWCEKNGKTMEDAEVWLQSVKTDRYISDVY
;
A
#
# COMPACT_ATOMS: atom_id res chain seq x y z
N MET A 1 -26.50 -6.43 -3.32
CA MET A 1 -25.21 -5.78 -3.60
C MET A 1 -25.30 -4.80 -4.78
N ALA A 2 -25.91 -5.18 -5.91
CA ALA A 2 -26.14 -4.29 -7.07
C ALA A 2 -26.88 -2.98 -6.72
N THR A 3 -27.88 -3.00 -5.83
CA THR A 3 -28.60 -1.79 -5.39
C THR A 3 -27.72 -0.77 -4.66
N PHE A 4 -26.73 -1.20 -3.86
CA PHE A 4 -25.83 -0.28 -3.16
C PHE A 4 -24.75 0.31 -4.10
N LEU A 5 -24.19 -0.53 -4.99
CA LEU A 5 -23.19 -0.11 -5.99
C LEU A 5 -23.77 0.83 -7.05
N VAL A 6 -25.02 0.59 -7.47
CA VAL A 6 -25.69 1.42 -8.48
C VAL A 6 -26.34 2.66 -7.84
N ALA A 7 -27.19 2.47 -6.82
CA ALA A 7 -28.03 3.55 -6.30
C ALA A 7 -27.32 4.47 -5.29
N GLY A 8 -26.17 4.06 -4.74
CA GLY A 8 -25.39 4.87 -3.80
C GLY A 8 -24.18 5.58 -4.41
N HIS A 9 -23.52 4.98 -5.42
CA HIS A 9 -22.30 5.54 -6.00
C HIS A 9 -22.55 6.28 -7.33
N GLU A 10 -23.26 5.67 -8.29
CA GLU A 10 -23.42 6.28 -9.63
C GLU A 10 -24.34 7.51 -9.61
N THR A 11 -25.42 7.49 -8.83
CA THR A 11 -26.36 8.61 -8.66
C THR A 11 -25.71 9.80 -7.94
N THR A 12 -24.99 9.56 -6.84
CA THR A 12 -24.33 10.62 -6.06
C THR A 12 -23.20 11.28 -6.86
N SER A 13 -22.33 10.48 -7.50
CA SER A 13 -21.24 11.01 -8.34
C SER A 13 -21.75 11.78 -9.56
N SER A 14 -22.85 11.34 -10.16
CA SER A 14 -23.49 12.07 -11.27
C SER A 14 -24.11 13.38 -10.80
N THR A 15 -24.78 13.39 -9.64
CA THR A 15 -25.34 14.63 -9.04
C THR A 15 -24.25 15.62 -8.68
N LEU A 16 -23.13 15.16 -8.11
CA LEU A 16 -21.96 16.01 -7.86
C LEU A 16 -21.45 16.65 -9.15
N SER A 17 -21.31 15.84 -10.20
CA SER A 17 -20.82 16.32 -11.51
C SER A 17 -21.76 17.38 -12.12
N PHE A 18 -23.08 17.16 -12.08
CA PHE A 18 -24.06 18.16 -12.51
C PHE A 18 -24.04 19.41 -11.63
N THR A 19 -23.85 19.26 -10.31
CA THR A 19 -23.80 20.40 -9.40
C THR A 19 -22.59 21.29 -9.72
N TYR A 20 -21.42 20.68 -9.93
CA TYR A 20 -20.23 21.43 -10.34
C TYR A 20 -20.41 22.10 -11.71
N TYR A 21 -21.04 21.43 -12.68
CA TYR A 21 -21.36 22.04 -13.97
C TYR A 21 -22.27 23.27 -13.81
N ASN A 22 -23.38 23.13 -13.08
CA ASN A 22 -24.35 24.21 -12.83
C ASN A 22 -23.70 25.40 -12.12
N LEU A 23 -22.86 25.16 -11.12
CA LEU A 23 -22.12 26.21 -10.42
C LEU A 23 -21.11 26.90 -11.34
N LEU A 24 -20.35 26.16 -12.15
CA LEU A 24 -19.36 26.74 -13.06
C LEU A 24 -19.99 27.55 -14.21
N LYS A 25 -21.20 27.17 -14.67
CA LYS A 25 -21.99 27.96 -15.62
C LYS A 25 -22.69 29.16 -14.98
N ASN A 26 -22.73 29.23 -13.65
CA ASN A 26 -23.33 30.33 -12.89
C ASN A 26 -22.34 30.90 -11.85
N PRO A 27 -21.33 31.69 -12.29
CA PRO A 27 -20.26 32.16 -11.40
C PRO A 27 -20.74 32.99 -10.20
N ASP A 28 -21.86 33.70 -10.34
CA ASP A 28 -22.52 34.43 -9.26
C ASP A 28 -22.95 33.50 -8.11
N LYS A 29 -23.50 32.33 -8.46
CA LYS A 29 -23.98 31.31 -7.52
C LYS A 29 -22.82 30.53 -6.92
N LEU A 30 -21.81 30.19 -7.74
CA LEU A 30 -20.56 29.60 -7.26
C LEU A 30 -19.88 30.49 -6.22
N LEU A 31 -19.78 31.80 -6.47
CA LEU A 31 -19.20 32.75 -5.52
C LEU A 31 -20.04 32.85 -4.24
N LYS A 32 -21.37 32.81 -4.35
CA LYS A 32 -22.28 32.84 -3.19
C LYS A 32 -22.15 31.59 -2.33
N VAL A 33 -22.06 30.39 -2.93
CA VAL A 33 -21.77 29.14 -2.22
C VAL A 33 -20.37 29.18 -1.58
N GLN A 34 -19.36 29.65 -2.30
CA GLN A 34 -18.00 29.74 -1.77
C GLN A 34 -17.93 30.70 -0.58
N ARG A 35 -18.67 31.82 -0.62
CA ARG A 35 -18.83 32.74 0.51
C ARG A 35 -19.55 32.08 1.68
N GLU A 36 -20.64 31.35 1.46
CA GLU A 36 -21.33 30.61 2.52
C GLU A 36 -20.38 29.60 3.18
N VAL A 37 -19.58 28.87 2.41
CA VAL A 37 -18.57 27.94 2.94
C VAL A 37 -17.49 28.71 3.74
N ASP A 38 -17.03 29.85 3.25
CA ASP A 38 -16.06 30.70 3.96
C ASP A 38 -16.65 31.30 5.26
N GLU A 39 -17.94 31.64 5.29
CA GLU A 39 -18.62 32.19 6.47
C GLU A 39 -18.95 31.11 7.51
N VAL A 40 -19.41 29.95 7.06
CA VAL A 40 -19.85 28.85 7.93
C VAL A 40 -18.68 28.02 8.44
N VAL A 41 -17.71 27.73 7.58
CA VAL A 41 -16.59 26.81 7.87
C VAL A 41 -15.27 27.59 8.01
N GLY A 42 -15.08 28.65 7.21
CA GLY A 42 -13.86 29.44 7.21
C GLY A 42 -12.64 28.61 6.81
N ASP A 43 -11.55 28.75 7.57
CA ASP A 43 -10.34 27.94 7.41
C ASP A 43 -10.25 26.75 8.38
N ASN A 44 -11.28 26.56 9.21
CA ASN A 44 -11.39 25.43 10.12
C ASN A 44 -11.78 24.16 9.37
N VAL A 45 -11.87 23.06 10.09
CA VAL A 45 -12.31 21.81 9.49
C VAL A 45 -13.83 21.75 9.44
N LEU A 46 -14.36 21.15 8.39
CA LEU A 46 -15.78 20.89 8.27
C LEU A 46 -16.25 19.84 9.30
N GLU A 47 -17.14 20.25 10.21
CA GLU A 47 -17.79 19.43 11.23
C GLU A 47 -19.26 19.11 10.87
N LEU A 48 -19.84 18.08 11.48
CA LEU A 48 -21.26 17.77 11.33
C LEU A 48 -22.17 18.94 11.74
N GLN A 49 -21.77 19.75 12.72
CA GLN A 49 -22.52 20.95 13.14
C GLN A 49 -22.53 22.08 12.11
N HIS A 50 -21.64 22.05 11.10
CA HIS A 50 -21.63 23.01 10.00
C HIS A 50 -22.68 22.68 8.94
N LEU A 51 -23.01 21.39 8.76
CA LEU A 51 -23.90 20.95 7.65
C LEU A 51 -25.28 21.61 7.66
N PRO A 52 -26.00 21.74 8.79
CA PRO A 52 -27.31 22.41 8.81
C PRO A 52 -27.25 23.90 8.47
N LYS A 53 -26.05 24.52 8.49
CA LYS A 53 -25.84 25.95 8.21
C LYS A 53 -25.50 26.22 6.73
N LEU A 54 -25.14 25.20 5.94
CA LEU A 54 -24.84 25.30 4.51
C LEU A 54 -26.11 25.34 3.65
N THR A 55 -27.00 26.29 3.95
CA THR A 55 -28.37 26.36 3.44
C THR A 55 -28.46 26.66 1.94
N TYR A 56 -27.56 27.48 1.41
CA TYR A 56 -27.52 27.85 0.00
C TYR A 56 -26.86 26.75 -0.84
N LEU A 57 -25.81 26.10 -0.32
CA LEU A 57 -25.24 24.90 -0.95
C LEU A 57 -26.27 23.76 -1.04
N ASP A 58 -27.02 23.50 0.03
CA ASP A 58 -28.13 22.54 0.02
C ASP A 58 -29.18 22.90 -1.04
N ALA A 59 -29.52 24.19 -1.15
CA ALA A 59 -30.41 24.69 -2.18
C ALA A 59 -29.87 24.47 -3.60
N CYS A 60 -28.56 24.63 -3.82
CA CYS A 60 -27.91 24.36 -5.11
C CYS A 60 -27.95 22.88 -5.49
N ILE A 61 -27.75 21.97 -4.53
CA ILE A 61 -27.85 20.52 -4.75
C ILE A 61 -29.29 20.13 -5.08
N LYS A 62 -30.28 20.65 -4.34
CA LYS A 62 -31.71 20.40 -4.59
C LYS A 62 -32.19 20.91 -5.94
N GLU A 63 -31.69 22.07 -6.36
CA GLU A 63 -31.99 22.64 -7.67
C GLU A 63 -31.31 21.87 -8.79
N THR A 64 -30.09 21.37 -8.56
CA THR A 64 -29.43 20.45 -9.49
C THR A 64 -30.22 19.16 -9.65
N LEU A 65 -30.70 18.58 -8.56
CA LEU A 65 -31.54 17.38 -8.58
C LEU A 65 -32.90 17.60 -9.26
N ARG A 66 -33.36 18.85 -9.38
CA ARG A 66 -34.52 19.21 -10.18
C ARG A 66 -34.16 19.26 -11.68
N LEU A 67 -33.14 20.05 -12.04
CA LEU A 67 -32.78 20.33 -13.43
C LEU A 67 -32.06 19.18 -14.15
N SER A 68 -31.29 18.40 -13.42
CA SER A 68 -30.38 17.40 -13.98
C SER A 68 -30.28 16.18 -13.07
N SER A 69 -31.44 15.65 -12.68
CA SER A 69 -31.51 14.40 -11.93
C SER A 69 -30.86 13.25 -12.70
N PRO A 70 -29.91 12.49 -12.11
CA PRO A 70 -29.35 11.29 -12.73
C PRO A 70 -30.42 10.24 -13.08
N ILE A 71 -31.53 10.22 -12.33
CA ILE A 71 -32.69 9.37 -12.60
C ILE A 71 -33.76 10.22 -13.28
N SER A 72 -34.09 9.92 -14.55
CA SER A 72 -35.08 10.68 -15.32
C SER A 72 -36.49 10.08 -15.32
N ARG A 73 -36.63 8.81 -14.90
CA ARG A 73 -37.91 8.09 -14.77
C ARG A 73 -37.84 6.99 -13.72
N TRP A 74 -38.97 6.64 -13.11
CA TRP A 74 -39.10 5.40 -12.34
C TRP A 74 -40.32 4.60 -12.77
N GLY A 75 -40.25 3.28 -12.59
CA GLY A 75 -41.33 2.36 -12.88
C GLY A 75 -42.15 2.04 -11.64
N VAL A 76 -43.48 2.00 -11.77
CA VAL A 76 -44.40 1.44 -10.77
C VAL A 76 -45.41 0.54 -11.45
N CYS A 77 -45.98 -0.40 -10.71
CA CYS A 77 -46.92 -1.38 -11.23
C CYS A 77 -48.02 -1.63 -10.17
N PRO A 78 -49.31 -1.51 -10.51
CA PRO A 78 -50.40 -1.71 -9.56
C PRO A 78 -50.62 -3.20 -9.30
N ARG A 79 -50.86 -3.56 -8.04
CA ARG A 79 -51.08 -4.97 -7.61
C ARG A 79 -52.50 -5.47 -7.88
N GLU A 80 -53.42 -4.54 -8.11
CA GLU A 80 -54.83 -4.77 -8.42
C GLU A 80 -55.32 -3.65 -9.36
N ASP A 81 -56.45 -3.86 -10.03
CA ASP A 81 -57.08 -2.83 -10.85
C ASP A 81 -57.32 -1.58 -10.00
N THR A 82 -56.89 -0.42 -10.47
CA THR A 82 -56.96 0.83 -9.70
C THR A 82 -57.28 2.02 -10.60
N THR A 83 -57.68 3.14 -10.00
CA THR A 83 -57.94 4.39 -10.72
C THR A 83 -57.06 5.50 -10.16
N LEU A 84 -56.14 6.02 -10.97
CA LEU A 84 -55.29 7.14 -10.57
C LEU A 84 -56.07 8.45 -10.64
N GLN A 85 -56.04 9.23 -9.56
CA GLN A 85 -56.74 10.52 -9.45
C GLN A 85 -58.24 10.43 -9.79
N GLY A 86 -58.87 9.28 -9.59
CA GLY A 86 -60.29 9.05 -9.93
C GLY A 86 -60.63 9.16 -11.43
N LYS A 87 -59.62 9.25 -12.31
CA LYS A 87 -59.80 9.54 -13.74
C LYS A 87 -59.15 8.51 -14.66
N TYR A 88 -57.99 7.97 -14.30
CA TYR A 88 -57.22 7.08 -15.17
C TYR A 88 -57.29 5.65 -14.65
N GLU A 89 -58.11 4.82 -15.29
CA GLU A 89 -58.16 3.40 -15.00
C GLU A 89 -56.87 2.70 -15.41
N VAL A 90 -56.28 1.93 -14.51
CA VAL A 90 -55.07 1.15 -14.74
C VAL A 90 -55.31 -0.28 -14.27
N LYS A 91 -55.14 -1.23 -15.19
CA LYS A 91 -55.26 -2.65 -14.89
C LYS A 91 -54.09 -3.15 -14.06
N LYS A 92 -54.34 -4.19 -13.26
CA LYS A 92 -53.33 -4.95 -12.56
C LYS A 92 -52.16 -5.32 -13.50
N ASP A 93 -50.95 -5.29 -12.97
CA ASP A 93 -49.70 -5.68 -13.64
C ASP A 93 -49.27 -4.78 -14.82
N VAL A 94 -49.98 -3.69 -15.11
CA VAL A 94 -49.56 -2.71 -16.13
C VAL A 94 -48.38 -1.88 -15.61
N GLN A 95 -47.27 -1.92 -16.36
CA GLN A 95 -46.09 -1.13 -16.04
C GLN A 95 -46.33 0.36 -16.36
N LEU A 96 -46.27 1.20 -15.33
CA LEU A 96 -46.35 2.66 -15.45
C LEU A 96 -44.97 3.27 -15.29
N GLY A 97 -44.63 4.25 -16.14
CA GLY A 97 -43.43 5.07 -16.00
C GLY A 97 -43.79 6.47 -15.53
N ALA A 98 -43.28 6.91 -14.38
CA ALA A 98 -43.37 8.30 -13.97
C ALA A 98 -42.26 9.10 -14.65
N ASN A 99 -42.64 10.09 -15.48
CA ASN A 99 -41.71 11.00 -16.13
C ASN A 99 -41.22 12.06 -15.13
N LEU A 100 -40.09 11.78 -14.46
CA LEU A 100 -39.54 12.66 -13.44
C LEU A 100 -39.00 13.97 -14.05
N ARG A 101 -38.36 13.87 -15.22
CA ARG A 101 -37.88 15.05 -15.95
C ARG A 101 -39.03 15.99 -16.30
N GLY A 102 -40.14 15.47 -16.81
CA GLY A 102 -41.33 16.27 -17.10
C GLY A 102 -41.89 16.96 -15.85
N LEU A 103 -41.98 16.24 -14.72
CA LEU A 103 -42.45 16.80 -13.45
C LEU A 103 -41.55 17.95 -12.94
N HIS A 104 -40.24 17.81 -13.06
CA HIS A 104 -39.27 18.79 -12.56
C HIS A 104 -39.06 19.99 -13.48
N HIS A 105 -39.60 19.93 -14.69
CA HIS A 105 -39.55 20.99 -15.71
C HIS A 105 -40.95 21.50 -16.11
N ASP A 106 -42.00 21.16 -15.36
CA ASP A 106 -43.35 21.64 -15.68
C ASP A 106 -43.47 23.16 -15.44
N PRO A 107 -43.64 24.00 -16.47
CA PRO A 107 -43.72 25.45 -16.31
C PRO A 107 -44.95 25.88 -15.48
N ALA A 108 -46.00 25.06 -15.39
CA ALA A 108 -47.14 25.36 -14.53
C ALA A 108 -46.79 25.31 -13.03
N VAL A 109 -45.72 24.58 -12.68
CA VAL A 109 -45.22 24.43 -11.30
C VAL A 109 -44.00 25.31 -11.06
N TRP A 110 -43.08 25.36 -12.01
CA TRP A 110 -41.77 25.99 -11.86
C TRP A 110 -41.68 27.39 -12.48
N GLY A 111 -42.69 27.84 -13.23
CA GLY A 111 -42.73 29.13 -13.91
C GLY A 111 -42.00 29.12 -15.25
N ASP A 112 -41.98 30.27 -15.92
CA ASP A 112 -41.36 30.41 -17.25
C ASP A 112 -39.84 30.16 -17.21
N ASP A 113 -39.20 30.50 -16.08
CA ASP A 113 -37.78 30.29 -15.77
C ASP A 113 -37.48 28.87 -15.23
N HIS A 114 -38.26 27.86 -15.66
CA HIS A 114 -38.10 26.46 -15.24
C HIS A 114 -36.79 25.80 -15.72
N GLU A 115 -36.20 26.27 -16.82
CA GLU A 115 -34.91 25.77 -17.32
C GLU A 115 -33.70 26.45 -16.63
N ASP A 116 -33.92 27.53 -15.90
CA ASP A 116 -32.86 28.29 -15.24
C ASP A 116 -32.42 27.62 -13.93
N PHE A 117 -31.11 27.58 -13.68
CA PHE A 117 -30.55 27.14 -12.40
C PHE A 117 -30.77 28.21 -11.33
N LYS A 118 -31.84 28.06 -10.52
CA LYS A 118 -32.27 29.05 -9.51
C LYS A 118 -32.40 28.44 -8.11
N PRO A 119 -31.27 28.28 -7.38
CA PRO A 119 -31.23 27.72 -6.02
C PRO A 119 -32.20 28.40 -5.04
N GLU A 120 -32.52 29.67 -5.23
CA GLU A 120 -33.43 30.44 -4.39
C GLU A 120 -34.83 29.80 -4.24
N ARG A 121 -35.25 28.97 -5.20
CA ARG A 121 -36.51 28.18 -5.12
C ARG A 121 -36.47 27.13 -4.02
N MET A 122 -35.28 26.61 -3.73
CA MET A 122 -35.05 25.50 -2.82
C MET A 122 -34.75 25.95 -1.38
N LEU A 123 -34.65 27.26 -1.14
CA LEU A 123 -34.59 27.82 0.20
C LEU A 123 -35.92 27.57 0.92
N LYS A 124 -35.85 27.25 2.22
CA LYS A 124 -36.97 26.73 3.03
C LYS A 124 -38.32 27.44 2.78
N SER A 125 -38.35 28.77 2.88
CA SER A 125 -39.58 29.57 2.74
C SER A 125 -40.21 29.55 1.35
N ASN A 126 -39.42 29.26 0.30
CA ASN A 126 -39.90 29.15 -1.07
C ASN A 126 -40.23 27.71 -1.43
N PHE A 127 -39.43 26.77 -0.95
CA PHE A 127 -39.63 25.33 -1.18
C PHE A 127 -40.96 24.85 -0.57
N GLU A 128 -41.31 25.33 0.62
CA GLU A 128 -42.58 25.00 1.30
C GLU A 128 -43.83 25.56 0.58
N LYS A 129 -43.68 26.54 -0.33
CA LYS A 129 -44.79 27.09 -1.14
C LYS A 129 -45.06 26.28 -2.40
N LEU A 130 -44.15 25.39 -2.79
CA LEU A 130 -44.32 24.59 -4.00
C LEU A 130 -45.50 23.61 -3.82
N PRO A 131 -46.24 23.30 -4.90
CA PRO A 131 -47.27 22.28 -4.85
C PRO A 131 -46.73 20.97 -4.25
N PRO A 132 -47.49 20.30 -3.35
CA PRO A 132 -47.07 19.01 -2.82
C PRO A 132 -46.73 18.05 -3.96
N ASN A 133 -45.72 17.19 -3.76
CA ASN A 133 -45.29 16.20 -4.75
C ASN A 133 -44.65 16.76 -6.05
N SER A 134 -44.30 18.04 -6.11
CA SER A 134 -43.59 18.65 -7.26
C SER A 134 -42.09 18.32 -7.34
N TRP A 135 -41.43 18.05 -6.21
CA TRP A 135 -40.00 17.70 -6.15
C TRP A 135 -39.80 16.30 -5.58
N LYS A 136 -39.16 15.41 -6.35
CA LYS A 136 -39.13 13.95 -6.10
C LYS A 136 -37.86 13.20 -6.53
N PRO A 137 -36.64 13.76 -6.42
CA PRO A 137 -35.43 13.06 -6.86
C PRO A 137 -35.15 11.77 -6.07
N PHE A 138 -35.72 11.63 -4.87
CA PHE A 138 -35.57 10.46 -4.01
C PHE A 138 -36.83 9.59 -3.92
N GLY A 139 -37.84 9.80 -4.76
CA GLY A 139 -39.12 9.10 -4.64
C GLY A 139 -39.91 9.50 -3.37
N ASN A 140 -40.98 8.75 -3.05
CA ASN A 140 -41.95 9.13 -2.00
C ASN A 140 -42.49 7.93 -1.21
N GLY A 141 -43.01 8.20 -0.01
CA GLY A 141 -43.69 7.19 0.81
C GLY A 141 -42.79 6.03 1.23
N MET A 142 -43.38 4.84 1.40
CA MET A 142 -42.67 3.61 1.82
C MET A 142 -41.59 3.12 0.83
N ARG A 143 -41.54 3.70 -0.38
CA ARG A 143 -40.55 3.41 -1.42
C ARG A 143 -39.63 4.59 -1.70
N SER A 144 -39.61 5.59 -0.82
CA SER A 144 -38.60 6.65 -0.87
C SER A 144 -37.20 6.07 -0.68
N CYS A 145 -36.21 6.73 -1.27
CA CYS A 145 -34.82 6.31 -1.24
C CYS A 145 -34.32 6.22 0.20
N ILE A 146 -34.00 5.00 0.65
CA ILE A 146 -33.46 4.74 1.98
C ILE A 146 -32.11 5.44 2.20
N GLY A 147 -31.36 5.71 1.12
CA GLY A 147 -30.04 6.35 1.15
C GLY A 147 -30.07 7.88 1.12
N ARG A 148 -31.25 8.52 1.07
CA ARG A 148 -31.39 9.98 0.89
C ARG A 148 -30.55 10.79 1.87
N GLY A 149 -30.68 10.54 3.17
CA GLY A 149 -29.98 11.32 4.19
C GLY A 149 -28.45 11.18 4.11
N PHE A 150 -27.97 10.00 3.72
CA PHE A 150 -26.54 9.77 3.50
C PHE A 150 -26.03 10.52 2.26
N ALA A 151 -26.75 10.41 1.14
CA ALA A 151 -26.38 11.08 -0.11
C ALA A 151 -26.39 12.62 0.04
N GLU A 152 -27.41 13.19 0.71
CA GLU A 152 -27.48 14.63 0.96
C GLU A 152 -26.27 15.12 1.78
N GLN A 153 -25.88 14.40 2.84
CA GLN A 153 -24.70 14.76 3.64
C GLN A 153 -23.39 14.61 2.86
N GLU A 154 -23.23 13.51 2.13
CA GLU A 154 -22.04 13.24 1.32
C GLU A 154 -21.82 14.35 0.28
N MET A 155 -22.89 14.77 -0.41
CA MET A 155 -22.81 15.83 -1.41
C MET A 155 -22.45 17.19 -0.79
N LEU A 156 -23.06 17.53 0.35
CA LEU A 156 -22.74 18.76 1.08
C LEU A 156 -21.27 18.80 1.52
N ILE A 157 -20.79 17.73 2.15
CA ILE A 157 -19.40 17.62 2.62
C ILE A 157 -18.43 17.73 1.43
N ASN A 158 -18.69 17.00 0.35
CA ASN A 158 -17.81 16.97 -0.81
C ASN A 158 -17.62 18.38 -1.42
N ILE A 159 -18.73 19.05 -1.74
CA ILE A 159 -18.67 20.35 -2.42
C ILE A 159 -18.10 21.41 -1.48
N ALA A 160 -18.49 21.41 -0.20
CA ALA A 160 -17.95 22.35 0.76
C ALA A 160 -16.43 22.20 0.92
N LEU A 161 -15.91 20.96 1.09
CA LEU A 161 -14.46 20.73 1.20
C LEU A 161 -13.68 21.19 -0.04
N VAL A 162 -14.23 20.96 -1.24
CA VAL A 162 -13.59 21.41 -2.49
C VAL A 162 -13.57 22.93 -2.58
N LEU A 163 -14.72 23.59 -2.39
CA LEU A 163 -14.83 25.05 -2.53
C LEU A 163 -14.10 25.83 -1.42
N GLN A 164 -13.93 25.21 -0.25
CA GLN A 164 -13.16 25.77 0.85
C GLN A 164 -11.68 25.98 0.48
N ARG A 165 -11.12 25.13 -0.39
CA ARG A 165 -9.67 25.09 -0.66
C ARG A 165 -9.30 25.38 -2.11
N PHE A 166 -10.23 25.20 -3.03
CA PHE A 166 -9.97 25.28 -4.45
C PHE A 166 -10.87 26.30 -5.14
N GLN A 167 -10.26 27.03 -6.08
CA GLN A 167 -10.93 27.77 -7.11
C GLN A 167 -11.15 26.81 -8.29
N LEU A 168 -12.38 26.78 -8.78
CA LEU A 168 -12.78 25.91 -9.88
C LEU A 168 -13.00 26.75 -11.14
N GLU A 169 -12.57 26.21 -12.27
CA GLU A 169 -12.79 26.78 -13.60
C GLU A 169 -13.17 25.64 -14.57
N LEU A 170 -13.96 25.94 -15.60
CA LEU A 170 -14.15 24.98 -16.69
C LEU A 170 -12.81 24.69 -17.36
N ALA A 171 -12.50 23.41 -17.61
CA ALA A 171 -11.29 23.07 -18.34
C ALA A 171 -11.33 23.62 -19.77
N ASP A 172 -12.51 23.51 -20.38
CA ASP A 172 -12.91 24.13 -21.65
C ASP A 172 -14.07 25.11 -21.39
N PRO A 173 -13.85 26.44 -21.50
CA PRO A 173 -14.89 27.45 -21.32
C PRO A 173 -16.07 27.32 -22.31
N ALA A 174 -15.86 26.68 -23.47
CA ALA A 174 -16.89 26.48 -24.49
C ALA A 174 -17.70 25.20 -24.29
N TYR A 175 -17.37 24.37 -23.28
CA TYR A 175 -18.09 23.13 -23.02
C TYR A 175 -19.57 23.42 -22.70
N GLU A 176 -20.46 22.82 -23.48
CA GLU A 176 -21.90 22.74 -23.21
C GLU A 176 -22.26 21.34 -22.73
N LEU A 177 -23.33 21.23 -21.92
CA LEU A 177 -23.68 19.96 -21.28
C LEU A 177 -24.04 18.89 -22.30
N GLU A 178 -23.13 17.94 -22.51
CA GLU A 178 -23.40 16.71 -23.22
C GLU A 178 -23.75 15.60 -22.22
N LEU A 179 -24.79 14.82 -22.50
CA LEU A 179 -25.23 13.74 -21.62
C LEU A 179 -24.70 12.38 -22.11
N LYS A 180 -24.05 11.63 -21.21
CA LYS A 180 -23.84 10.19 -21.40
C LYS A 180 -24.96 9.42 -20.71
N SER A 181 -25.67 8.60 -21.46
CA SER A 181 -26.60 7.62 -20.90
C SER A 181 -25.86 6.32 -20.60
N THR A 182 -25.80 5.94 -19.32
CA THR A 182 -25.40 4.60 -18.87
C THR A 182 -26.60 3.98 -18.17
N LEU A 183 -26.43 3.52 -16.93
CA LEU A 183 -27.54 3.10 -16.06
C LEU A 183 -28.34 4.30 -15.54
N THR A 184 -27.67 5.45 -15.42
CA THR A 184 -28.24 6.78 -15.15
C THR A 184 -27.72 7.77 -16.21
N ILE A 185 -28.14 9.04 -16.14
CA ILE A 185 -27.53 10.11 -16.95
C ILE A 185 -26.45 10.85 -16.16
N LYS A 186 -25.41 11.29 -16.86
CA LYS A 186 -24.33 12.12 -16.32
C LYS A 186 -23.69 13.00 -17.39
N PRO A 187 -22.93 14.05 -17.01
CA PRO A 187 -22.14 14.82 -17.97
C PRO A 187 -21.11 13.93 -18.71
N TRP A 188 -20.99 14.10 -20.02
CA TRP A 188 -20.02 13.40 -20.86
C TRP A 188 -18.77 14.26 -21.07
N ASN A 189 -17.58 13.71 -20.82
CA ASN A 189 -16.30 14.39 -20.99
C ASN A 189 -16.16 15.75 -20.26
N PHE A 190 -17.01 16.01 -19.27
CA PHE A 190 -16.91 17.19 -18.42
C PHE A 190 -15.62 17.17 -17.61
N ARG A 191 -14.79 18.19 -17.78
CA ARG A 191 -13.52 18.37 -17.06
C ARG A 191 -13.47 19.77 -16.45
N MET A 192 -12.88 19.86 -15.27
CA MET A 192 -12.65 21.11 -14.56
C MET A 192 -11.16 21.30 -14.27
N LYS A 193 -10.73 22.56 -14.28
CA LYS A 193 -9.43 22.97 -13.75
C LYS A 193 -9.63 23.31 -12.28
N VAL A 194 -8.74 22.77 -11.45
CA VAL A 194 -8.76 22.97 -10.00
C VAL A 194 -7.48 23.70 -9.63
N ARG A 195 -7.61 24.91 -9.07
CA ARG A 195 -6.48 25.70 -8.58
C ARG A 195 -6.63 25.90 -7.09
N ARG A 196 -5.55 25.76 -6.34
CA ARG A 196 -5.59 26.07 -4.91
C ARG A 196 -5.88 27.56 -4.71
N ARG A 197 -6.79 27.89 -3.79
CA ARG A 197 -7.10 29.28 -3.45
C ARG A 197 -5.88 29.92 -2.76
N PRO A 198 -5.46 31.13 -3.19
CA PRO A 198 -4.39 31.85 -2.52
C PRO A 198 -4.68 32.04 -1.02
N GLY A 199 -3.69 31.80 -0.17
CA GLY A 199 -3.82 31.96 1.29
C GLY A 199 -4.58 30.84 2.01
N LYS A 200 -5.19 29.89 1.29
CA LYS A 200 -5.88 28.74 1.89
C LYS A 200 -4.89 27.58 2.08
N ALA A 201 -4.52 27.29 3.33
CA ALA A 201 -3.67 26.15 3.69
C ALA A 201 -4.34 24.82 3.30
N LEU A 202 -3.58 23.81 2.86
CA LEU A 202 -4.04 22.43 2.97
C LEU A 202 -3.98 22.08 4.45
N THR A 203 -5.02 22.43 5.20
CA THR A 203 -5.21 21.90 6.54
C THR A 203 -5.39 20.39 6.40
N VAL A 204 -4.35 19.65 6.74
CA VAL A 204 -4.50 18.28 7.24
C VAL A 204 -5.19 18.44 8.59
N GLY A 205 -6.49 18.23 8.61
CA GLY A 205 -7.27 18.41 9.82
C GLY A 205 -8.68 17.91 9.61
N ILE A 206 -9.02 16.84 10.32
CA ILE A 206 -10.27 16.66 11.06
C ILE A 206 -10.30 17.75 12.16
N PRO A 207 -11.45 18.28 12.61
CA PRO A 207 -11.54 19.49 13.43
C PRO A 207 -10.77 19.42 14.74
N GLY A 208 -9.93 20.43 15.00
CA GLY A 208 -9.22 20.60 16.27
C GLY A 208 -7.75 21.04 16.23
N GLY A 209 -7.14 21.36 15.08
CA GLY A 209 -5.71 21.70 14.98
C GLY A 209 -5.42 23.18 14.75
N VAL A 210 -4.74 23.84 15.68
CA VAL A 210 -4.37 25.26 15.66
C VAL A 210 -3.34 25.58 14.56
N SER A 211 -3.58 26.64 13.80
CA SER A 211 -2.74 27.11 12.69
C SER A 211 -1.43 27.74 13.19
N SER A 212 -0.30 27.39 12.57
CA SER A 212 0.88 28.24 12.56
C SER A 212 1.46 28.36 11.15
N SER A 213 1.46 29.60 10.67
CA SER A 213 2.11 30.11 9.48
C SER A 213 3.62 30.26 9.70
N VAL A 214 4.44 29.97 8.68
CA VAL A 214 5.31 30.92 7.96
C VAL A 214 6.16 30.16 6.94
N ALA A 215 6.26 30.76 5.75
CA ALA A 215 6.90 30.26 4.54
C ALA A 215 8.37 30.69 4.38
N LYS A 216 9.13 29.96 3.55
CA LYS A 216 9.94 30.41 2.37
C LYS A 216 10.94 29.30 1.98
N LYS A 217 10.81 28.68 0.80
CA LYS A 217 11.26 29.03 -0.57
C LYS A 217 12.57 28.31 -0.93
N HIS A 218 12.52 27.47 -1.97
CA HIS A 218 13.59 27.31 -2.97
C HIS A 218 12.92 26.86 -4.28
N GLU A 219 13.14 27.64 -5.35
CA GLU A 219 12.76 27.39 -6.74
C GLU A 219 13.97 26.81 -7.48
N GLU A 220 13.75 25.90 -8.43
CA GLU A 220 14.41 25.76 -9.76
C GLU A 220 13.87 24.47 -10.43
N GLN A 221 12.94 24.57 -11.38
CA GLN A 221 13.14 24.63 -12.84
C GLN A 221 13.85 23.40 -13.44
N HIS A 222 13.11 22.49 -14.10
CA HIS A 222 13.62 21.67 -15.21
C HIS A 222 12.59 21.58 -16.33
N GLY A 223 13.05 21.93 -17.53
CA GLY A 223 12.29 22.10 -18.76
C GLY A 223 11.97 20.80 -19.48
N HIS A 224 10.96 20.89 -20.34
CA HIS A 224 10.52 19.86 -21.27
C HIS A 224 11.58 19.53 -22.33
N ALA A 225 11.94 18.26 -22.45
CA ALA A 225 12.46 17.69 -23.69
C ALA A 225 11.32 16.94 -24.40
N GLN A 226 11.00 17.38 -25.62
CA GLN A 226 10.03 16.76 -26.52
C GLN A 226 10.59 15.46 -27.11
N SER A 227 9.77 14.42 -27.14
CA SER A 227 10.05 13.17 -27.86
C SER A 227 9.89 13.37 -29.36
N VAL A 228 10.93 13.02 -30.12
CA VAL A 228 10.94 13.03 -31.58
C VAL A 228 10.41 11.69 -32.09
N GLN A 229 9.40 11.75 -32.96
CA GLN A 229 8.83 10.62 -33.68
C GLN A 229 9.85 10.01 -34.64
N ALA A 230 9.89 8.68 -34.67
CA ALA A 230 10.64 7.90 -35.65
C ALA A 230 10.05 8.07 -37.05
N GLN A 231 10.92 8.39 -38.02
CA GLN A 231 10.66 8.24 -39.45
C GLN A 231 11.84 7.55 -40.14
N ASP A 232 11.44 6.71 -41.11
CA ASP A 232 12.14 6.20 -42.29
C ASP A 232 13.13 5.03 -42.16
N GLU A 233 12.57 3.85 -42.40
CA GLU A 233 13.22 2.72 -43.07
C GLU A 233 13.69 3.15 -44.48
N SER A 234 14.95 3.58 -44.62
CA SER A 234 15.70 3.36 -45.88
C SER A 234 17.21 3.47 -45.66
N SER A 235 17.93 2.43 -46.10
CA SER A 235 19.40 2.26 -46.17
C SER A 235 20.15 1.64 -44.97
N ASN A 236 19.72 0.49 -44.46
CA ASN A 236 20.62 -0.38 -43.66
C ASN A 236 21.57 -1.14 -44.60
N ALA A 237 22.84 -0.72 -44.71
CA ALA A 237 23.83 -1.47 -45.47
C ALA A 237 24.32 -2.69 -44.65
N PRO A 238 24.10 -3.93 -45.14
CA PRO A 238 24.28 -5.16 -44.37
C PRO A 238 25.76 -5.55 -44.25
N LEU A 239 26.15 -6.07 -43.09
CA LEU A 239 27.44 -6.74 -42.86
C LEU A 239 27.22 -8.20 -42.41
N SER A 240 28.26 -9.02 -42.48
CA SER A 240 28.19 -10.41 -42.03
C SER A 240 29.19 -10.66 -40.90
N ILE A 241 28.73 -11.26 -39.81
CA ILE A 241 29.56 -11.71 -38.69
C ILE A 241 29.62 -13.24 -38.75
N PHE A 242 30.81 -13.80 -38.81
CA PHE A 242 31.03 -15.23 -38.73
C PHE A 242 31.81 -15.57 -37.48
N PHE A 243 31.37 -16.61 -36.77
CA PHE A 243 32.06 -17.06 -35.57
C PHE A 243 32.58 -18.50 -35.68
N GLY A 244 33.71 -18.77 -35.03
CA GLY A 244 34.23 -20.12 -34.78
C GLY A 244 34.52 -20.33 -33.31
N GLY A 245 33.89 -21.30 -32.67
CA GLY A 245 34.06 -21.61 -31.24
C GLY A 245 33.28 -22.85 -30.81
N ASN A 246 33.81 -23.61 -29.83
CA ASN A 246 33.20 -24.85 -29.35
C ASN A 246 32.34 -24.66 -28.08
N THR A 247 32.55 -23.58 -27.32
CA THR A 247 31.97 -23.38 -25.97
C THR A 247 31.08 -22.13 -25.86
N GLY A 248 30.63 -21.59 -26.99
CA GLY A 248 29.67 -20.47 -27.04
C GLY A 248 30.25 -19.05 -26.86
N THR A 249 31.52 -18.89 -26.46
CA THR A 249 32.12 -17.54 -26.24
C THR A 249 32.12 -16.69 -27.51
N CYS A 250 32.64 -17.19 -28.63
CA CYS A 250 32.68 -16.44 -29.89
C CYS A 250 31.27 -16.17 -30.45
N GLU A 251 30.30 -17.04 -30.16
CA GLU A 251 28.89 -16.87 -30.54
C GLU A 251 28.23 -15.74 -29.73
N ALA A 252 28.47 -15.71 -28.41
CA ALA A 252 28.01 -14.64 -27.54
C ALA A 252 28.59 -13.27 -27.94
N LEU A 253 29.89 -13.22 -28.31
CA LEU A 253 30.51 -11.99 -28.83
C LEU A 253 29.93 -11.57 -30.20
N ALA A 254 29.55 -12.53 -31.05
CA ALA A 254 28.88 -12.21 -32.31
C ALA A 254 27.49 -11.58 -32.09
N GLU A 255 26.71 -12.10 -31.13
CA GLU A 255 25.41 -11.52 -30.75
C GLU A 255 25.55 -10.15 -30.05
N ASP A 256 26.57 -9.97 -29.21
CA ASP A 256 26.90 -8.67 -28.61
C ASP A 256 27.24 -7.62 -29.69
N LEU A 257 28.12 -7.97 -30.63
CA LEU A 257 28.49 -7.08 -31.73
C LEU A 257 27.28 -6.72 -32.59
N LYS A 258 26.41 -7.69 -32.91
CA LYS A 258 25.18 -7.43 -33.67
C LYS A 258 24.25 -6.45 -32.96
N THR A 259 24.14 -6.55 -31.63
CA THR A 259 23.35 -5.63 -30.81
C THR A 259 23.95 -4.23 -30.84
N LYS A 260 25.26 -4.11 -30.61
CA LYS A 260 25.98 -2.82 -30.64
C LYS A 260 25.95 -2.16 -32.03
N LEU A 261 26.04 -2.94 -33.11
CA LEU A 261 25.90 -2.41 -34.47
C LEU A 261 24.50 -1.83 -34.72
N ALA A 262 23.45 -2.45 -34.19
CA ALA A 262 22.07 -1.97 -34.33
C ALA A 262 21.88 -0.58 -33.69
N ASP A 263 22.54 -0.32 -32.55
CA ASP A 263 22.52 0.99 -31.89
C ASP A 263 23.11 2.12 -32.76
N HIS A 264 23.94 1.77 -33.75
CA HIS A 264 24.58 2.70 -34.68
C HIS A 264 23.95 2.66 -36.09
N GLY A 265 22.76 2.05 -36.24
CA GLY A 265 22.07 1.95 -37.54
C GLY A 265 22.74 0.99 -38.54
N LEU A 266 23.49 0.00 -38.04
CA LEU A 266 24.14 -1.04 -38.83
C LEU A 266 23.42 -2.37 -38.62
N SER A 267 23.12 -3.10 -39.69
CA SER A 267 22.50 -4.42 -39.62
C SER A 267 23.51 -5.52 -39.96
N ALA A 268 23.46 -6.62 -39.19
CA ALA A 268 24.36 -7.74 -39.36
C ALA A 268 23.64 -9.09 -39.36
N SER A 269 24.08 -10.01 -40.23
CA SER A 269 23.73 -11.44 -40.15
C SER A 269 24.83 -12.22 -39.45
N ILE A 270 24.45 -13.21 -38.64
CA ILE A 270 25.39 -14.09 -37.94
C ILE A 270 25.38 -15.48 -38.60
N GLY A 271 26.56 -16.06 -38.81
CA GLY A 271 26.73 -17.44 -39.27
C GLY A 271 27.95 -18.11 -38.64
N SER A 272 28.10 -19.42 -38.80
CA SER A 272 29.35 -20.10 -38.43
C SER A 272 30.41 -19.94 -39.52
N LEU A 273 31.68 -19.97 -39.14
CA LEU A 273 32.80 -19.76 -40.06
C LEU A 273 32.77 -20.70 -41.28
N ASP A 274 32.42 -21.96 -41.08
CA ASP A 274 32.35 -22.96 -42.16
C ASP A 274 31.32 -22.62 -43.25
N THR A 275 30.30 -21.80 -42.98
CA THR A 275 29.33 -21.37 -44.01
C THR A 275 29.93 -20.40 -45.03
N LEU A 276 31.06 -19.78 -44.69
CA LEU A 276 31.75 -18.81 -45.54
C LEU A 276 32.44 -19.46 -46.76
N THR A 277 32.58 -20.80 -46.79
CA THR A 277 33.22 -21.50 -47.92
C THR A 277 32.34 -21.62 -49.17
N GLU A 278 31.05 -21.29 -49.06
CA GLU A 278 30.07 -21.56 -50.12
C GLU A 278 29.90 -20.38 -51.08
N HIS A 279 30.21 -19.13 -50.66
CA HIS A 279 30.06 -17.91 -51.46
C HIS A 279 31.12 -16.84 -51.13
N THR A 280 31.63 -16.13 -52.14
CA THR A 280 32.47 -14.93 -51.91
C THR A 280 31.59 -13.78 -51.39
N PRO A 281 31.92 -13.18 -50.23
CA PRO A 281 31.12 -12.11 -49.65
C PRO A 281 31.06 -10.87 -50.54
N ASP A 282 29.87 -10.31 -50.74
CA ASP A 282 29.63 -9.05 -51.45
C ASP A 282 29.65 -7.81 -50.52
N ARG A 283 29.93 -8.03 -49.23
CA ARG A 283 29.82 -7.06 -48.14
C ARG A 283 30.94 -7.24 -47.11
N PRO A 284 31.17 -6.25 -46.21
CA PRO A 284 32.16 -6.39 -45.15
C PRO A 284 31.90 -7.59 -44.24
N VAL A 285 32.99 -8.29 -43.86
CA VAL A 285 32.93 -9.51 -43.05
C VAL A 285 33.72 -9.36 -41.75
N VAL A 286 33.07 -9.67 -40.63
CA VAL A 286 33.72 -9.76 -39.31
C VAL A 286 33.89 -11.23 -38.95
N ILE A 287 35.10 -11.63 -38.59
CA ILE A 287 35.43 -13.00 -38.20
C ILE A 287 35.80 -13.01 -36.71
N ILE A 288 35.04 -13.75 -35.90
CA ILE A 288 35.32 -13.93 -34.46
C ILE A 288 35.67 -15.39 -34.23
N THR A 289 36.93 -15.71 -33.92
CA THR A 289 37.33 -17.12 -33.79
C THR A 289 38.25 -17.37 -32.61
N SER A 290 38.29 -18.61 -32.15
CA SER A 290 39.17 -19.06 -31.08
C SER A 290 40.18 -20.12 -31.56
N SER A 291 41.10 -20.52 -30.69
CA SER A 291 42.02 -21.65 -30.92
C SER A 291 41.79 -22.74 -29.88
N TYR A 292 41.77 -23.99 -30.31
CA TYR A 292 41.71 -25.16 -29.42
C TYR A 292 42.97 -26.01 -29.65
N GLU A 293 43.92 -25.96 -28.71
CA GLU A 293 45.24 -26.62 -28.85
C GLU A 293 45.96 -26.23 -30.16
N GLY A 294 45.76 -24.99 -30.58
CA GLY A 294 46.28 -24.46 -31.85
C GLY A 294 45.52 -24.91 -33.09
N LEU A 295 44.50 -25.76 -32.98
CA LEU A 295 43.63 -26.17 -34.09
C LEU A 295 42.37 -25.29 -34.17
N PRO A 296 41.75 -25.17 -35.36
CA PRO A 296 40.52 -24.41 -35.50
C PRO A 296 39.35 -25.07 -34.75
N PRO A 297 38.39 -24.27 -34.28
CA PRO A 297 37.11 -24.75 -33.75
C PRO A 297 36.39 -25.67 -34.74
N ASP A 298 35.53 -26.55 -34.24
CA ASP A 298 34.86 -27.56 -35.08
C ASP A 298 34.05 -26.95 -36.21
N ASN A 299 33.43 -25.79 -35.96
CA ASN A 299 32.66 -25.01 -36.93
C ASN A 299 33.48 -24.00 -37.75
N ALA A 300 34.81 -24.14 -37.76
CA ALA A 300 35.75 -23.35 -38.55
C ALA A 300 36.78 -24.21 -39.31
N LYS A 301 36.75 -25.54 -39.16
CA LYS A 301 37.72 -26.46 -39.79
C LYS A 301 37.67 -26.41 -41.31
N LYS A 302 36.47 -26.40 -41.91
CA LYS A 302 36.32 -26.37 -43.37
C LYS A 302 36.79 -25.03 -43.91
N PHE A 303 36.45 -23.94 -43.22
CA PHE A 303 36.88 -22.61 -43.61
C PHE A 303 38.40 -22.44 -43.62
N VAL A 304 39.07 -22.83 -42.53
CA VAL A 304 40.54 -22.68 -42.44
C VAL A 304 41.24 -23.51 -43.51
N ALA A 305 40.82 -24.76 -43.74
CA ALA A 305 41.39 -25.61 -44.79
C ALA A 305 41.18 -25.04 -46.21
N TRP A 306 39.99 -24.50 -46.48
CA TRP A 306 39.69 -23.81 -47.74
C TRP A 306 40.57 -22.57 -47.93
N LEU A 307 40.72 -21.76 -46.89
CA LEU A 307 41.49 -20.52 -46.94
C LEU A 307 43.00 -20.77 -47.15
N GLU A 308 43.54 -21.84 -46.58
CA GLU A 308 44.91 -22.31 -46.83
C GLU A 308 45.11 -22.72 -48.30
N ASP A 309 44.18 -23.47 -48.90
CA ASP A 309 44.24 -23.88 -50.31
C ASP A 309 44.18 -22.68 -51.27
N VAL A 310 43.26 -21.75 -51.02
CA VAL A 310 43.14 -20.49 -51.78
C VAL A 310 44.44 -19.68 -51.70
N SER A 311 44.99 -19.51 -50.50
CA SER A 311 46.20 -18.72 -50.28
C SER A 311 47.48 -19.36 -50.85
N ASN A 312 47.53 -20.70 -50.94
CA ASN A 312 48.66 -21.44 -51.50
C ASN A 312 48.67 -21.42 -53.04
N LYS A 313 47.50 -21.31 -53.66
CA LYS A 313 47.35 -21.15 -55.12
C LYS A 313 47.67 -19.73 -55.61
N ASN A 314 48.02 -18.80 -54.71
CA ASN A 314 48.35 -17.40 -54.98
C ASN A 314 47.25 -16.67 -55.77
N THR A 315 45.99 -17.06 -55.57
CA THR A 315 44.82 -16.45 -56.21
C THR A 315 44.40 -15.22 -55.42
N SER A 316 44.22 -14.08 -56.09
CA SER A 316 43.62 -12.87 -55.48
C SER A 316 42.09 -13.01 -55.37
N ALA A 317 41.64 -14.15 -54.83
CA ALA A 317 40.24 -14.59 -54.86
C ALA A 317 39.32 -13.74 -53.97
N LEU A 318 39.87 -12.99 -53.00
CA LEU A 318 39.13 -12.10 -52.09
C LEU A 318 39.35 -10.61 -52.42
N ASN A 319 39.83 -10.28 -53.62
CA ASN A 319 39.97 -8.89 -54.04
C ASN A 319 38.63 -8.15 -53.95
N GLY A 320 38.62 -7.03 -53.23
CA GLY A 320 37.43 -6.20 -53.02
C GLY A 320 36.63 -6.55 -51.77
N VAL A 321 36.95 -7.65 -51.07
CA VAL A 321 36.33 -7.99 -49.78
C VAL A 321 36.97 -7.16 -48.67
N LYS A 322 36.14 -6.53 -47.83
CA LYS A 322 36.60 -5.87 -46.59
C LYS A 322 36.42 -6.80 -45.39
N TYR A 323 37.40 -6.88 -44.49
CA TYR A 323 37.33 -7.77 -43.34
C TYR A 323 37.88 -7.20 -42.03
N ALA A 324 37.44 -7.76 -40.91
CA ALA A 324 38.00 -7.55 -39.58
C ALA A 324 38.04 -8.87 -38.82
N VAL A 325 39.05 -9.09 -37.97
CA VAL A 325 39.20 -10.34 -37.20
C VAL A 325 39.30 -10.04 -35.72
N TYR A 326 38.55 -10.78 -34.92
CA TYR A 326 38.66 -10.81 -33.47
C TYR A 326 39.01 -12.22 -32.98
N GLY A 327 40.09 -12.32 -32.21
CA GLY A 327 40.61 -13.56 -31.69
C GLY A 327 40.37 -13.73 -30.20
N VAL A 328 39.75 -14.84 -29.83
CA VAL A 328 39.61 -15.26 -28.43
C VAL A 328 40.63 -16.35 -28.14
N GLY A 329 41.46 -16.15 -27.12
CA GLY A 329 42.47 -17.14 -26.70
C GLY A 329 42.58 -17.24 -25.19
N ASN A 330 43.36 -18.21 -24.74
CA ASN A 330 43.72 -18.36 -23.33
C ASN A 330 45.25 -18.57 -23.23
N SER A 331 45.91 -17.71 -22.45
CA SER A 331 47.37 -17.74 -22.30
C SER A 331 47.92 -18.98 -21.57
N ASP A 332 47.06 -19.82 -20.98
CA ASP A 332 47.44 -21.15 -20.47
C ASP A 332 48.00 -22.06 -21.57
N TRP A 333 47.60 -21.85 -22.84
CA TRP A 333 48.16 -22.54 -24.01
C TRP A 333 49.25 -21.71 -24.70
N ALA A 334 50.30 -21.37 -23.96
CA ALA A 334 51.36 -20.43 -24.40
C ALA A 334 51.94 -20.71 -25.80
N SER A 335 52.13 -21.97 -26.19
CA SER A 335 52.70 -22.36 -27.50
C SER A 335 51.74 -22.18 -28.68
N THR A 336 50.44 -22.08 -28.42
CA THR A 336 49.39 -21.99 -29.45
C THR A 336 48.46 -20.80 -29.25
N PHE A 337 48.86 -19.85 -28.41
CA PHE A 337 48.06 -18.71 -28.00
C PHE A 337 47.70 -17.81 -29.20
N HIS A 338 46.38 -17.70 -29.46
CA HIS A 338 45.78 -17.05 -30.64
C HIS A 338 46.24 -17.57 -32.00
N ARG A 339 46.75 -18.81 -32.10
CA ARG A 339 47.28 -19.35 -33.36
C ARG A 339 46.29 -19.24 -34.52
N ILE A 340 45.05 -19.68 -34.32
CA ILE A 340 44.03 -19.71 -35.39
C ILE A 340 43.53 -18.31 -35.76
N PRO A 341 43.18 -17.41 -34.82
CA PRO A 341 42.86 -16.02 -35.17
C PRO A 341 43.95 -15.33 -35.99
N LYS A 342 45.23 -15.50 -35.59
CA LYS A 342 46.37 -14.92 -36.31
C LYS A 342 46.53 -15.54 -37.70
N LEU A 343 46.42 -16.87 -37.81
CA LEU A 343 46.47 -17.59 -39.09
C LEU A 343 45.37 -17.14 -40.04
N VAL A 344 44.11 -17.05 -39.56
CA VAL A 344 42.98 -16.57 -40.36
C VAL A 344 43.23 -15.15 -40.83
N HIS A 345 43.67 -14.26 -39.94
CA HIS A 345 43.98 -12.88 -40.28
C HIS A 345 45.06 -12.76 -41.38
N GLU A 346 46.16 -13.51 -41.26
CA GLU A 346 47.24 -13.50 -42.26
C GLU A 346 46.80 -14.06 -43.62
N LEU A 347 46.06 -15.17 -43.63
CA LEU A 347 45.64 -15.83 -44.88
C LEU A 347 44.56 -15.02 -45.61
N VAL A 348 43.59 -14.43 -44.90
CA VAL A 348 42.58 -13.54 -45.51
C VAL A 348 43.27 -12.32 -46.16
N LYS A 349 44.28 -11.75 -45.49
CA LYS A 349 45.10 -10.65 -46.04
C LYS A 349 45.83 -11.07 -47.32
N LYS A 350 46.49 -12.25 -47.29
CA LYS A 350 47.23 -12.79 -48.44
C LYS A 350 46.34 -13.07 -49.65
N ALA A 351 45.08 -13.45 -49.43
CA ALA A 351 44.10 -13.71 -50.48
C ALA A 351 43.52 -12.44 -51.16
N GLY A 352 43.95 -11.23 -50.73
CA GLY A 352 43.62 -9.95 -51.37
C GLY A 352 42.51 -9.13 -50.71
N ALA A 353 42.03 -9.54 -49.52
CA ALA A 353 41.03 -8.77 -48.78
C ALA A 353 41.64 -7.51 -48.12
N ALA A 354 40.84 -6.45 -48.00
CA ALA A 354 41.22 -5.20 -47.36
C ALA A 354 40.80 -5.18 -45.88
N GLU A 355 41.75 -4.96 -44.98
CA GLU A 355 41.53 -4.87 -43.54
C GLU A 355 40.80 -3.55 -43.16
N VAL A 356 39.79 -3.64 -42.29
CA VAL A 356 39.01 -2.47 -41.81
C VAL A 356 39.60 -1.89 -40.53
N VAL A 357 39.96 -2.76 -39.59
CA VAL A 357 40.64 -2.44 -38.32
C VAL A 357 41.64 -3.56 -38.02
N ASP A 358 42.69 -3.25 -37.26
CA ASP A 358 43.68 -4.23 -36.82
C ASP A 358 43.01 -5.40 -36.07
N ILE A 359 43.64 -6.58 -36.12
CA ILE A 359 43.16 -7.76 -35.40
C ILE A 359 43.04 -7.48 -33.89
N GLY A 360 41.83 -7.66 -33.35
CA GLY A 360 41.59 -7.60 -31.91
C GLY A 360 41.87 -8.96 -31.26
N LEU A 361 42.47 -8.98 -30.07
CA LEU A 361 42.84 -10.19 -29.37
C LEU A 361 42.50 -10.08 -27.88
N SER A 362 41.78 -11.07 -27.35
CA SER A 362 41.47 -11.19 -25.93
C SER A 362 42.06 -12.43 -25.31
N ASP A 363 42.54 -12.28 -24.07
CA ASP A 363 42.92 -13.39 -23.21
C ASP A 363 41.81 -13.65 -22.19
N VAL A 364 41.09 -14.76 -22.34
CA VAL A 364 40.00 -15.16 -21.42
C VAL A 364 40.50 -15.24 -19.97
N LYS A 365 41.79 -15.52 -19.75
CA LYS A 365 42.38 -15.59 -18.40
C LYS A 365 42.60 -14.22 -17.76
N ALA A 366 42.88 -13.20 -18.55
CA ALA A 366 43.24 -11.87 -18.05
C ALA A 366 42.03 -10.93 -18.11
N ASP A 367 41.57 -10.63 -19.32
CA ASP A 367 40.42 -9.78 -19.58
C ASP A 367 39.89 -10.09 -20.98
N LEU A 368 38.64 -10.55 -21.03
CA LEU A 368 37.92 -10.85 -22.27
C LEU A 368 37.17 -9.62 -22.80
N PHE A 369 36.70 -8.74 -21.94
CA PHE A 369 35.72 -7.73 -22.29
C PHE A 369 36.35 -6.37 -22.58
N GLY A 370 37.40 -5.96 -21.85
CA GLY A 370 38.07 -4.68 -22.10
C GLY A 370 38.61 -4.55 -23.54
N PRO A 371 39.49 -5.47 -24.00
CA PRO A 371 39.99 -5.43 -25.38
C PRO A 371 38.90 -5.62 -26.44
N TRP A 372 37.79 -6.29 -26.07
CA TRP A 372 36.65 -6.48 -26.97
C TRP A 372 35.88 -5.20 -27.16
N GLU A 373 35.57 -4.49 -26.09
CA GLU A 373 34.87 -3.20 -26.12
C GLU A 373 35.69 -2.17 -26.91
N ASP A 374 36.98 -2.04 -26.63
CA ASP A 374 37.88 -1.13 -27.35
C ASP A 374 37.93 -1.43 -28.85
N TRP A 375 37.98 -2.72 -29.21
CA TRP A 375 38.02 -3.14 -30.61
C TRP A 375 36.68 -2.95 -31.33
N VAL A 376 35.56 -3.20 -30.65
CA VAL A 376 34.23 -2.96 -31.20
C VAL A 376 34.00 -1.48 -31.46
N ASP A 377 34.42 -0.59 -30.55
CA ASP A 377 34.34 0.86 -30.75
C ASP A 377 35.14 1.29 -31.98
N GLN A 378 36.38 0.81 -32.13
CA GLN A 378 37.20 1.07 -33.32
C GLN A 378 36.56 0.55 -34.62
N LEU A 379 35.99 -0.65 -34.59
CA LEU A 379 35.31 -1.24 -35.74
C LEU A 379 34.09 -0.40 -36.14
N ILE A 380 33.26 0.00 -35.16
CA ILE A 380 32.08 0.81 -35.40
C ILE A 380 32.48 2.17 -35.98
N ASP A 381 33.47 2.84 -35.39
CA ASP A 381 33.98 4.13 -35.88
C ASP A 381 34.47 4.02 -37.32
N ALA A 382 35.28 3.00 -37.66
CA ALA A 382 35.76 2.78 -39.02
C ALA A 382 34.61 2.50 -40.02
N LEU A 383 33.59 1.75 -39.61
CA LEU A 383 32.42 1.46 -40.44
C LEU A 383 31.54 2.71 -40.65
N VAL A 384 31.38 3.56 -39.64
CA VAL A 384 30.59 4.80 -39.69
C VAL A 384 31.32 5.89 -40.49
N GLU A 385 32.62 6.10 -40.26
CA GLU A 385 33.45 7.05 -41.02
C GLU A 385 33.45 6.74 -42.52
N SER A 386 33.56 5.46 -42.88
CA SER A 386 33.54 5.03 -44.28
C SER A 386 32.22 5.36 -45.02
N ARG A 387 31.16 5.74 -44.28
CA ARG A 387 29.83 6.07 -44.81
C ARG A 387 29.50 7.57 -44.77
N GLY A 388 30.31 8.40 -44.11
CA GLY A 388 29.97 9.81 -43.87
C GLY A 388 28.68 10.00 -43.03
N ALA A 389 28.30 8.98 -42.25
CA ALA A 389 27.05 8.97 -41.50
C ALA A 389 27.20 9.74 -40.17
N ARG A 390 26.19 10.56 -39.87
CA ARG A 390 26.10 11.36 -38.64
C ARG A 390 25.74 10.44 -37.47
N ALA A 391 26.49 10.54 -36.37
CA ALA A 391 26.30 9.71 -35.17
C ALA A 391 24.82 9.65 -34.74
N VAL A 392 24.28 8.42 -34.64
CA VAL A 392 22.95 8.16 -34.08
C VAL A 392 23.04 8.33 -32.57
N ALA A 393 22.11 9.08 -31.98
CA ALA A 393 22.11 9.35 -30.54
C ALA A 393 21.89 8.04 -29.75
N LYS A 394 22.81 7.74 -28.81
CA LYS A 394 22.79 6.55 -27.96
C LYS A 394 21.46 6.48 -27.19
N ALA A 395 20.72 5.37 -27.32
CA ALA A 395 19.48 5.17 -26.58
C ALA A 395 19.77 5.16 -25.07
N VAL A 396 19.13 6.04 -24.32
CA VAL A 396 19.26 6.10 -22.85
C VAL A 396 18.24 5.14 -22.25
N THR A 397 18.70 4.20 -21.42
CA THR A 397 17.83 3.30 -20.68
C THR A 397 16.98 4.09 -19.68
N GLU A 398 15.67 4.19 -19.94
CA GLU A 398 14.72 4.76 -19.00
C GLU A 398 14.18 3.66 -18.07
N VAL A 399 14.29 3.88 -16.75
CA VAL A 399 13.74 2.97 -15.73
C VAL A 399 12.57 3.67 -15.05
N ILE A 400 11.36 3.12 -15.23
CA ILE A 400 10.15 3.63 -14.59
C ILE A 400 9.80 2.73 -13.40
N ILE A 401 9.97 3.24 -12.18
CA ILE A 401 9.55 2.57 -10.95
C ILE A 401 8.16 3.08 -10.56
N ARG A 402 7.21 2.17 -10.36
CA ARG A 402 5.84 2.49 -9.92
C ARG A 402 5.60 1.93 -8.53
N GLU A 403 4.92 2.70 -7.68
CA GLU A 403 4.52 2.22 -6.35
C GLU A 403 3.38 1.20 -6.42
N SER A 404 3.42 0.20 -5.55
CA SER A 404 2.37 -0.81 -5.44
C SER A 404 1.09 -0.20 -4.87
N LYS A 405 -0.01 -0.29 -5.62
CA LYS A 405 -1.33 0.17 -5.17
C LYS A 405 -1.87 -0.65 -3.99
N LEU A 406 -1.39 -1.88 -3.81
CA LEU A 406 -1.90 -2.84 -2.82
C LEU A 406 -1.82 -2.30 -1.39
N THR A 407 -0.70 -1.66 -1.04
CA THR A 407 -0.49 -1.07 0.28
C THR A 407 -1.53 0.01 0.61
N SER A 408 -1.86 0.87 -0.35
CA SER A 408 -2.89 1.91 -0.17
C SER A 408 -4.32 1.35 -0.13
N LEU A 409 -4.58 0.24 -0.82
CA LEU A 409 -5.88 -0.44 -0.83
C LEU A 409 -6.18 -1.13 0.50
N LEU A 410 -5.18 -1.75 1.12
CA LEU A 410 -5.33 -2.48 2.40
C LEU A 410 -5.17 -1.57 3.62
N GLY A 411 -4.25 -0.62 3.54
CA GLY A 411 -3.84 0.25 4.63
C GLY A 411 -4.54 1.61 4.69
N GLY A 412 -5.22 2.01 3.61
CA GLY A 412 -5.76 3.36 3.42
C GLY A 412 -4.73 4.34 2.85
N LYS A 413 -5.18 5.57 2.57
CA LYS A 413 -4.36 6.62 1.93
C LYS A 413 -3.23 7.15 2.81
N ASP A 414 -3.32 6.96 4.11
CA ASP A 414 -2.33 7.45 5.08
C ASP A 414 -1.13 6.51 5.23
N MET A 415 -1.23 5.29 4.65
CA MET A 415 -0.16 4.30 4.69
C MET A 415 1.06 4.82 3.93
N ASN A 416 2.19 4.91 4.62
CA ASN A 416 3.43 5.44 4.08
C ASN A 416 4.60 4.54 4.52
N ILE A 417 5.83 4.85 4.12
CA ILE A 417 6.97 3.96 4.31
C ILE A 417 7.88 4.46 5.44
N GLY A 418 7.92 3.74 6.55
CA GLY A 418 8.91 3.90 7.60
C GLY A 418 10.17 3.06 7.34
N THR A 419 11.28 3.44 7.98
CA THR A 419 12.56 2.72 7.90
C THR A 419 12.94 2.17 9.27
N VAL A 420 13.23 0.87 9.35
CA VAL A 420 13.68 0.24 10.60
C VAL A 420 15.08 0.73 10.94
N VAL A 421 15.25 1.32 12.13
CA VAL A 421 16.56 1.83 12.61
C VAL A 421 17.13 1.00 13.75
N ALA A 422 16.28 0.29 14.50
CA ALA A 422 16.72 -0.72 15.48
C ALA A 422 15.69 -1.85 15.58
N ASN A 423 16.16 -3.07 15.86
CA ASN A 423 15.30 -4.21 16.15
C ASN A 423 16.02 -5.15 17.13
N LYS A 424 15.78 -4.95 18.43
CA LYS A 424 16.50 -5.60 19.54
C LYS A 424 15.60 -6.60 20.25
N GLU A 425 16.17 -7.73 20.63
CA GLU A 425 15.50 -8.66 21.55
C GLU A 425 15.62 -8.13 22.99
N LEU A 426 14.50 -8.07 23.69
CA LEU A 426 14.41 -7.67 25.09
C LEU A 426 14.31 -8.87 26.04
N ALA A 427 13.72 -9.96 25.57
CA ALA A 427 13.54 -11.20 26.32
C ALA A 427 13.43 -12.37 25.34
N GLY A 428 14.05 -13.51 25.69
CA GLY A 428 13.99 -14.74 24.91
C GLY A 428 12.74 -15.57 25.18
N THR A 429 12.74 -16.83 24.72
CA THR A 429 11.57 -17.73 24.80
C THR A 429 11.45 -18.53 26.10
N GLU A 430 12.40 -18.39 27.01
CA GLU A 430 12.58 -19.27 28.18
C GLU A 430 11.35 -19.32 29.12
N VAL A 431 10.73 -18.18 29.37
CA VAL A 431 9.55 -18.06 30.25
C VAL A 431 8.25 -17.81 29.48
N GLY A 432 8.33 -17.69 28.15
CA GLY A 432 7.19 -17.63 27.21
C GLY A 432 7.55 -16.81 25.96
N PRO A 433 6.66 -16.06 25.29
CA PRO A 433 7.01 -15.43 24.01
C PRO A 433 8.17 -14.45 24.12
N ALA A 434 9.07 -14.50 23.13
CA ALA A 434 10.15 -13.54 22.98
C ALA A 434 9.57 -12.14 22.81
N LYS A 435 10.25 -11.13 23.37
CA LYS A 435 9.84 -9.71 23.30
C LYS A 435 10.87 -8.93 22.55
N ARG A 436 10.41 -8.02 21.70
CA ARG A 436 11.30 -7.16 20.92
C ARG A 436 10.97 -5.70 21.09
N HIS A 437 12.02 -4.90 21.01
CA HIS A 437 11.99 -3.47 20.83
C HIS A 437 12.37 -3.14 19.40
N MET A 438 11.56 -2.33 18.71
CA MET A 438 11.88 -1.89 17.36
C MET A 438 11.73 -0.38 17.27
N ASP A 439 12.74 0.29 16.74
CA ASP A 439 12.69 1.70 16.38
C ASP A 439 12.47 1.83 14.87
N ILE A 440 11.54 2.70 14.50
CA ILE A 440 11.16 2.97 13.11
C ILE A 440 11.24 4.48 12.90
N ARG A 441 12.07 4.91 11.94
CA ARG A 441 12.04 6.27 11.43
C ARG A 441 10.82 6.44 10.54
N LEU A 442 9.93 7.33 10.95
CA LEU A 442 8.75 7.76 10.22
C LEU A 442 9.15 8.57 8.98
N PRO A 443 8.32 8.56 7.92
CA PRO A 443 8.51 9.41 6.76
C PRO A 443 8.29 10.89 7.09
N ASP A 444 8.83 11.77 6.25
CA ASP A 444 8.69 13.22 6.39
C ASP A 444 7.22 13.65 6.49
N GLY A 445 6.93 14.52 7.45
CA GLY A 445 5.59 15.06 7.70
C GLY A 445 4.69 14.19 8.58
N MET A 446 5.15 13.01 9.01
CA MET A 446 4.43 12.18 9.98
C MET A 446 4.93 12.44 11.41
N SER A 447 4.03 12.84 12.30
CA SER A 447 4.32 13.10 13.71
C SER A 447 3.46 12.20 14.61
N TYR A 448 3.91 11.98 15.84
CA TYR A 448 3.18 11.22 16.85
C TYR A 448 3.31 11.86 18.23
N THR A 449 2.39 11.50 19.12
CA THR A 449 2.44 11.86 20.55
C THR A 449 2.45 10.60 21.40
N ALA A 450 3.03 10.66 22.60
CA ALA A 450 2.99 9.54 23.53
C ALA A 450 1.55 9.03 23.75
N GLY A 451 1.37 7.71 23.68
CA GLY A 451 0.06 7.05 23.76
C GLY A 451 -0.65 6.87 22.41
N ASP A 452 -0.09 7.36 21.30
CA ASP A 452 -0.57 7.01 19.96
C ASP A 452 -0.25 5.57 19.58
N TYR A 453 -0.83 5.15 18.46
CA TYR A 453 -0.56 3.85 17.88
C TYR A 453 0.22 3.98 16.57
N LEU A 454 1.08 3.00 16.31
CA LEU A 454 1.58 2.75 14.97
C LEU A 454 0.81 1.59 14.36
N VAL A 455 0.24 1.83 13.19
CA VAL A 455 -0.45 0.81 12.40
C VAL A 455 0.52 0.34 11.31
N VAL A 456 0.73 -0.97 11.23
CA VAL A 456 1.69 -1.60 10.31
C VAL A 456 0.93 -2.54 9.36
N GLN A 457 1.19 -2.42 8.06
CA GLN A 457 0.76 -3.42 7.08
C GLN A 457 1.70 -4.63 7.17
N PRO A 458 1.21 -5.83 7.53
CA PRO A 458 2.07 -6.99 7.63
C PRO A 458 2.29 -7.68 6.27
N ARG A 459 3.15 -8.69 6.29
CA ARG A 459 3.26 -9.71 5.24
C ARG A 459 3.12 -11.11 5.87
N ASN A 460 2.47 -12.02 5.16
CA ASN A 460 2.38 -13.40 5.58
C ASN A 460 3.77 -14.07 5.63
N PRO A 461 3.97 -15.07 6.50
CA PRO A 461 5.21 -15.84 6.55
C PRO A 461 5.48 -16.61 5.25
N ASP A 462 6.73 -16.60 4.81
CA ASP A 462 7.17 -17.29 3.59
C ASP A 462 6.83 -18.80 3.63
N GLU A 463 6.94 -19.43 4.81
CA GLU A 463 6.57 -20.84 5.00
C GLU A 463 5.09 -21.11 4.68
N THR A 464 4.18 -20.23 5.14
CA THR A 464 2.74 -20.37 4.87
C THR A 464 2.44 -20.15 3.39
N VAL A 465 3.07 -19.15 2.77
CA VAL A 465 2.93 -18.88 1.33
C VAL A 465 3.44 -20.07 0.51
N HIS A 466 4.60 -20.62 0.87
CA HIS A 466 5.19 -21.77 0.19
C HIS A 466 4.29 -23.01 0.27
N ARG A 467 3.71 -23.33 1.45
CA ARG A 467 2.76 -24.45 1.59
C ARG A 467 1.57 -24.33 0.62
N ILE A 468 1.02 -23.13 0.46
CA ILE A 468 -0.09 -22.89 -0.48
C ILE A 468 0.38 -23.08 -1.92
N LEU A 469 1.51 -22.48 -2.29
CA LEU A 469 2.07 -22.62 -3.63
C LEU A 469 2.33 -24.08 -3.98
N SER A 470 2.91 -24.85 -3.05
CA SER A 470 3.13 -26.29 -3.20
C SER A 470 1.83 -27.07 -3.34
N TYR A 471 0.82 -26.79 -2.51
CA TYR A 471 -0.48 -27.47 -2.57
C TYR A 471 -1.17 -27.28 -3.94
N PHE A 472 -1.11 -26.07 -4.51
CA PHE A 472 -1.72 -25.75 -5.80
C PHE A 472 -0.79 -25.97 -7.02
N GLY A 473 0.45 -26.40 -6.81
CA GLY A 473 1.42 -26.63 -7.90
C GLY A 473 1.87 -25.35 -8.63
N LEU A 474 1.94 -24.23 -7.91
CA LEU A 474 2.27 -22.90 -8.45
C LEU A 474 3.71 -22.49 -8.09
N ARG A 475 4.31 -21.66 -8.94
CA ARG A 475 5.60 -20.98 -8.66
C ARG A 475 5.34 -19.57 -8.17
N GLU A 476 6.25 -19.02 -7.37
CA GLU A 476 6.11 -17.68 -6.77
C GLU A 476 5.88 -16.57 -7.80
N ASN A 477 6.55 -16.67 -8.96
CA ASN A 477 6.49 -15.70 -10.05
C ASN A 477 5.40 -15.99 -11.10
N ASP A 478 4.57 -17.02 -10.90
CA ASP A 478 3.41 -17.22 -11.77
C ASP A 478 2.45 -16.03 -11.64
N ILE A 479 1.84 -15.64 -12.75
CA ILE A 479 1.05 -14.42 -12.84
C ILE A 479 -0.42 -14.71 -12.57
N LEU A 480 -0.98 -14.03 -11.57
CA LEU A 480 -2.39 -14.07 -11.19
C LEU A 480 -3.13 -12.84 -11.76
N GLU A 481 -4.27 -13.10 -12.42
CA GLU A 481 -5.23 -12.07 -12.85
C GLU A 481 -6.64 -12.55 -12.50
N VAL A 482 -7.36 -11.80 -11.66
CA VAL A 482 -8.72 -12.16 -11.22
C VAL A 482 -9.76 -11.33 -11.98
N LYS A 483 -10.69 -12.02 -12.63
CA LYS A 483 -11.83 -11.42 -13.36
C LYS A 483 -13.15 -11.77 -12.69
N GLY A 484 -14.09 -10.84 -12.71
CA GLY A 484 -15.47 -11.09 -12.26
C GLY A 484 -15.69 -11.12 -10.74
N SER A 485 -14.71 -10.72 -9.93
CA SER A 485 -14.89 -10.57 -8.48
C SER A 485 -15.26 -9.13 -8.09
N SER A 486 -16.09 -8.97 -7.06
CA SER A 486 -16.42 -7.68 -6.45
C SER A 486 -15.45 -7.29 -5.32
N LYS A 487 -14.49 -8.17 -4.97
CA LYS A 487 -13.52 -7.94 -3.90
C LYS A 487 -12.38 -7.06 -4.39
N VAL A 488 -12.28 -5.85 -3.82
CA VAL A 488 -11.34 -4.79 -4.25
C VAL A 488 -9.86 -5.16 -4.06
N PHE A 489 -9.54 -6.04 -3.12
CA PHE A 489 -8.16 -6.47 -2.84
C PHE A 489 -7.66 -7.58 -3.79
N LEU A 490 -8.54 -8.14 -4.63
CA LEU A 490 -8.13 -9.12 -5.62
C LEU A 490 -7.51 -8.41 -6.83
N PRO A 491 -6.37 -8.91 -7.35
CA PRO A 491 -5.62 -8.24 -8.41
C PRO A 491 -6.40 -8.33 -9.72
N THR A 492 -6.86 -7.19 -10.22
CA THR A 492 -7.45 -7.06 -11.56
C THR A 492 -6.38 -6.83 -12.64
N GLU A 493 -5.18 -6.42 -12.24
CA GLU A 493 -3.99 -6.31 -13.09
C GLU A 493 -3.08 -7.54 -12.86
N PRO A 494 -2.33 -8.00 -13.88
CA PRO A 494 -1.39 -9.12 -13.75
C PRO A 494 -0.40 -8.92 -12.59
N THR A 495 -0.44 -9.80 -11.59
CA THR A 495 0.37 -9.71 -10.35
C THR A 495 1.02 -11.04 -10.03
N PRO A 496 2.30 -11.10 -9.62
CA PRO A 496 2.90 -12.35 -9.14
C PRO A 496 2.11 -12.95 -7.98
N VAL A 497 1.80 -14.25 -8.06
CA VAL A 497 0.99 -14.95 -7.05
C VAL A 497 1.65 -14.94 -5.67
N GLY A 498 2.98 -15.02 -5.59
CA GLY A 498 3.72 -14.94 -4.35
C GLY A 498 3.56 -13.58 -3.66
N GLU A 499 3.60 -12.49 -4.41
CA GLU A 499 3.39 -11.13 -3.87
C GLU A 499 1.96 -10.97 -3.35
N PHE A 500 0.98 -11.47 -4.10
CA PHE A 500 -0.42 -11.46 -3.70
C PHE A 500 -0.67 -12.24 -2.41
N LEU A 501 -0.23 -13.51 -2.33
CA LEU A 501 -0.39 -14.34 -1.14
C LEU A 501 0.37 -13.77 0.06
N SER A 502 1.53 -13.14 -0.17
CA SER A 502 2.31 -12.51 0.89
C SER A 502 1.65 -11.26 1.45
N GLY A 503 1.01 -10.43 0.61
CA GLY A 503 0.65 -9.06 0.98
C GLY A 503 -0.85 -8.75 0.99
N ALA A 504 -1.70 -9.53 0.31
CA ALA A 504 -3.07 -9.13 0.02
C ALA A 504 -4.15 -9.82 0.85
N VAL A 505 -3.90 -11.06 1.29
CA VAL A 505 -4.92 -11.95 1.85
C VAL A 505 -4.51 -12.57 3.18
N GLU A 506 -5.48 -12.90 4.02
CA GLU A 506 -5.23 -13.62 5.27
C GLU A 506 -5.24 -15.13 5.05
N LEU A 507 -4.15 -15.79 5.42
CA LEU A 507 -3.95 -17.21 5.13
C LEU A 507 -4.23 -18.14 6.31
N SER A 508 -4.14 -17.63 7.55
CA SER A 508 -4.11 -18.45 8.77
C SER A 508 -5.31 -18.21 9.70
N GLN A 509 -6.42 -17.68 9.19
CA GLN A 509 -7.64 -17.56 9.99
C GLN A 509 -8.31 -18.93 10.20
N PRO A 510 -8.89 -19.18 11.39
CA PRO A 510 -9.70 -20.38 11.61
C PRO A 510 -10.83 -20.47 10.58
N ILE A 511 -11.05 -21.67 10.06
CA ILE A 511 -12.05 -21.95 9.04
C ILE A 511 -13.46 -21.70 9.59
N THR A 512 -14.31 -21.11 8.75
CA THR A 512 -15.73 -20.91 9.04
C THR A 512 -16.58 -22.07 8.54
N LYS A 513 -17.74 -22.30 9.16
CA LYS A 513 -18.70 -23.34 8.73
C LYS A 513 -19.07 -23.21 7.25
N ARG A 514 -19.27 -21.98 6.75
CA ARG A 514 -19.57 -21.71 5.34
C ARG A 514 -18.41 -22.05 4.39
N GLN A 515 -17.17 -21.78 4.79
CA GLN A 515 -16.00 -22.15 3.99
C GLN A 515 -15.85 -23.68 3.93
N LEU A 516 -16.10 -24.36 5.06
CA LEU A 516 -16.10 -25.81 5.13
C LEU A 516 -17.17 -26.43 4.20
N GLU A 517 -18.40 -25.89 4.20
CA GLU A 517 -19.45 -26.29 3.25
C GLU A 517 -19.02 -26.10 1.79
N ALA A 518 -18.36 -24.98 1.48
CA ALA A 518 -17.86 -24.71 0.13
C ALA A 518 -16.77 -25.72 -0.28
N ILE A 519 -15.83 -26.06 0.60
CA ILE A 519 -14.82 -27.11 0.34
C ILE A 519 -15.51 -28.45 0.07
N LEU A 520 -16.45 -28.87 0.92
CA LEU A 520 -17.15 -30.14 0.78
C LEU A 520 -17.99 -30.23 -0.51
N SER A 521 -18.47 -29.10 -1.04
CA SER A 521 -19.17 -29.10 -2.33
C SER A 521 -18.29 -29.48 -3.54
N HIS A 522 -16.97 -29.43 -3.38
CA HIS A 522 -15.98 -29.85 -4.39
C HIS A 522 -15.44 -31.27 -4.15
N ALA A 523 -15.85 -31.94 -3.08
CA ALA A 523 -15.44 -33.30 -2.74
C ALA A 523 -16.16 -34.37 -3.59
N THR A 524 -15.53 -35.53 -3.79
CA THR A 524 -16.21 -36.69 -4.39
C THR A 524 -17.30 -37.23 -3.44
N PRO A 525 -18.29 -38.01 -3.91
CA PRO A 525 -19.28 -38.61 -3.03
C PRO A 525 -18.69 -39.41 -1.87
N GLU A 526 -17.57 -40.11 -2.08
CA GLU A 526 -16.87 -40.82 -1.00
C GLU A 526 -16.29 -39.86 0.04
N GLN A 527 -15.58 -38.82 -0.41
CA GLN A 527 -14.99 -37.80 0.46
C GLN A 527 -16.06 -36.99 1.22
N GLN A 528 -17.21 -36.72 0.58
CA GLN A 528 -18.33 -36.07 1.24
C GLN A 528 -18.87 -36.92 2.38
N GLU A 529 -19.04 -38.23 2.18
CA GLU A 529 -19.52 -39.14 3.21
C GLU A 529 -18.50 -39.33 4.34
N GLU A 530 -17.20 -39.37 4.01
CA GLU A 530 -16.11 -39.46 4.98
C GLU A 530 -16.03 -38.20 5.86
N HIS A 531 -16.13 -37.01 5.26
CA HIS A 531 -15.87 -35.74 5.94
C HIS A 531 -17.14 -34.97 6.35
N LYS A 532 -18.36 -35.50 6.11
CA LYS A 532 -19.61 -34.84 6.55
C LYS A 532 -19.66 -34.54 8.05
N GLY A 533 -18.92 -35.33 8.84
CA GLY A 533 -18.80 -35.16 10.29
C GLY A 533 -18.21 -33.82 10.71
N PHE A 534 -17.43 -33.15 9.84
CA PHE A 534 -16.83 -31.85 10.14
C PHE A 534 -17.87 -30.73 10.33
N LEU A 535 -19.06 -30.85 9.72
CA LEU A 535 -20.15 -29.87 9.87
C LEU A 535 -20.98 -30.06 11.14
N GLN A 536 -20.79 -31.17 11.87
CA GLN A 536 -21.44 -31.39 13.15
C GLN A 536 -20.84 -30.44 14.19
N ASP A 537 -21.68 -29.87 15.05
CA ASP A 537 -21.28 -28.75 15.92
C ASP A 537 -20.11 -29.11 16.86
N VAL A 538 -20.06 -30.34 17.38
CA VAL A 538 -18.95 -30.81 18.23
C VAL A 538 -17.63 -30.86 17.46
N SER A 539 -17.64 -31.43 16.25
CA SER A 539 -16.45 -31.52 15.39
C SER A 539 -16.01 -30.14 14.92
N TYR A 540 -16.94 -29.29 14.49
CA TYR A 540 -16.64 -27.93 14.07
C TYR A 540 -16.04 -27.10 15.22
N GLN A 541 -16.56 -27.26 16.44
CA GLN A 541 -16.00 -26.60 17.62
C GLN A 541 -14.57 -27.07 17.90
N HIS A 542 -14.27 -28.36 17.72
CA HIS A 542 -12.91 -28.88 17.83
C HIS A 542 -11.98 -28.23 16.79
N LEU A 543 -12.43 -28.09 15.53
CA LEU A 543 -11.66 -27.42 14.48
C LEU A 543 -11.36 -25.94 14.84
N LEU A 544 -12.31 -25.23 15.44
CA LEU A 544 -12.12 -23.86 15.90
C LEU A 544 -11.14 -23.76 17.08
N GLU A 545 -11.23 -24.65 18.06
CA GLU A 545 -10.31 -24.73 19.20
C GLU A 545 -8.87 -25.04 18.75
N LYS A 546 -8.75 -25.92 17.76
CA LYS A 546 -7.48 -26.28 17.10
C LYS A 546 -7.04 -25.27 16.04
N ARG A 547 -7.87 -24.28 15.73
CA ARG A 547 -7.61 -23.19 14.77
C ARG A 547 -7.22 -23.68 13.35
N TYR A 548 -7.87 -24.72 12.85
CA TYR A 548 -7.66 -25.20 11.48
C TYR A 548 -7.92 -24.08 10.47
N SER A 549 -6.98 -23.82 9.57
CA SER A 549 -7.17 -22.93 8.42
C SER A 549 -7.82 -23.67 7.25
N ILE A 550 -8.17 -22.93 6.19
CA ILE A 550 -8.65 -23.54 4.92
C ILE A 550 -7.60 -24.52 4.38
N LEU A 551 -6.32 -24.14 4.41
CA LEU A 551 -5.24 -24.99 3.90
C LEU A 551 -5.09 -26.27 4.74
N ASP A 552 -5.18 -26.19 6.06
CA ASP A 552 -5.06 -27.36 6.92
C ASP A 552 -6.19 -28.37 6.64
N ILE A 553 -7.42 -27.90 6.38
CA ILE A 553 -8.54 -28.76 5.96
C ILE A 553 -8.30 -29.38 4.59
N LEU A 554 -7.73 -28.63 3.65
CA LEU A 554 -7.40 -29.14 2.31
C LEU A 554 -6.27 -30.19 2.34
N GLU A 555 -5.29 -30.02 3.22
CA GLU A 555 -4.23 -30.99 3.46
C GLU A 555 -4.76 -32.27 4.13
N GLU A 556 -5.71 -32.17 5.06
CA GLU A 556 -6.31 -33.36 5.71
C GLU A 556 -7.27 -34.14 4.81
N THR A 557 -8.08 -33.42 4.04
CA THR A 557 -9.13 -34.06 3.23
C THR A 557 -8.66 -34.46 1.84
N THR A 558 -7.57 -33.86 1.36
CA THR A 558 -7.08 -34.00 -0.03
C THR A 558 -8.12 -33.64 -1.11
N ILE A 559 -9.17 -32.89 -0.74
CA ILE A 559 -10.22 -32.45 -1.67
C ILE A 559 -9.61 -31.52 -2.72
N ALA A 560 -9.81 -31.84 -4.00
CA ALA A 560 -9.32 -31.04 -5.12
C ALA A 560 -10.12 -29.74 -5.29
N LEU A 561 -9.76 -28.72 -4.52
CA LEU A 561 -10.37 -27.39 -4.60
C LEU A 561 -9.69 -26.55 -5.70
N PRO A 562 -10.44 -25.90 -6.62
CA PRO A 562 -9.86 -24.95 -7.56
C PRO A 562 -9.25 -23.74 -6.84
N PHE A 563 -8.07 -23.27 -7.29
CA PHE A 563 -7.39 -22.12 -6.69
C PHE A 563 -8.25 -20.84 -6.68
N SER A 564 -9.12 -20.67 -7.68
CA SER A 564 -10.08 -19.56 -7.72
C SER A 564 -11.08 -19.59 -6.56
N ALA A 565 -11.56 -20.78 -6.18
CA ALA A 565 -12.46 -20.96 -5.04
C ALA A 565 -11.72 -20.73 -3.72
N TYR A 566 -10.46 -21.18 -3.62
CA TYR A 566 -9.60 -20.89 -2.48
C TYR A 566 -9.45 -19.38 -2.25
N ILE A 567 -9.02 -18.63 -3.27
CA ILE A 567 -8.85 -17.17 -3.19
C ILE A 567 -10.18 -16.47 -2.84
N ASP A 568 -11.30 -16.90 -3.42
CA ASP A 568 -12.60 -16.29 -3.13
C ASP A 568 -13.10 -16.58 -1.71
N MET A 569 -12.51 -17.53 -0.99
CA MET A 569 -12.79 -17.74 0.44
C MET A 569 -11.93 -16.88 1.37
N LEU A 570 -10.80 -16.34 0.89
CA LEU A 570 -9.88 -15.57 1.73
C LEU A 570 -10.40 -14.14 2.00
N PRO A 571 -10.22 -13.62 3.23
CA PRO A 571 -10.38 -12.20 3.53
C PRO A 571 -9.11 -11.41 3.20
N ALA A 572 -9.23 -10.07 3.15
CA ALA A 572 -8.11 -9.16 2.94
C ALA A 572 -7.15 -9.16 4.15
N LEU A 573 -5.84 -9.03 3.88
CA LEU A 573 -4.81 -8.87 4.91
C LEU A 573 -4.94 -7.51 5.60
N THR A 574 -5.24 -7.52 6.91
CA THR A 574 -5.52 -6.29 7.66
C THR A 574 -4.26 -5.67 8.30
N PRO A 575 -4.13 -4.34 8.37
CA PRO A 575 -3.08 -3.72 9.18
C PRO A 575 -3.23 -4.03 10.68
N ARG A 576 -2.12 -4.13 11.41
CA ARG A 576 -2.12 -4.35 12.87
C ARG A 576 -1.64 -3.11 13.61
N GLN A 577 -2.25 -2.86 14.76
CA GLN A 577 -1.99 -1.70 15.60
C GLN A 577 -1.07 -2.07 16.77
N TYR A 578 -0.12 -1.20 17.10
CA TYR A 578 0.76 -1.32 18.24
C TYR A 578 0.81 0.01 19.02
N SER A 579 0.71 -0.04 20.35
CA SER A 579 0.96 1.14 21.19
C SER A 579 2.40 1.61 21.02
N ILE A 580 2.58 2.90 20.73
CA ILE A 580 3.91 3.50 20.61
C ILE A 580 4.57 3.52 21.99
N ALA A 581 5.82 3.07 22.02
CA ALA A 581 6.63 2.90 23.23
C ALA A 581 7.64 4.02 23.48
N SER A 582 7.54 5.12 22.73
CA SER A 582 8.39 6.30 22.80
C SER A 582 7.60 7.61 22.93
N SER A 583 8.25 8.69 23.34
CA SER A 583 7.73 10.07 23.27
C SER A 583 8.54 10.88 22.25
N SER A 584 7.84 11.69 21.47
CA SER A 584 8.46 12.62 20.51
C SER A 584 9.18 13.80 21.18
N LEU A 585 9.04 13.95 22.51
CA LEU A 585 9.75 14.94 23.31
C LEU A 585 11.13 14.47 23.79
N GLU A 586 11.51 13.21 23.55
CA GLU A 586 12.84 12.75 23.92
C GLU A 586 13.93 13.48 23.12
N PRO A 587 14.86 14.20 23.78
CA PRO A 587 16.06 14.70 23.12
C PRO A 587 16.93 13.50 22.75
N ALA A 588 17.43 13.45 21.52
CA ALA A 588 18.50 12.51 21.18
C ALA A 588 19.65 12.63 22.19
N ASN A 589 20.37 11.55 22.46
CA ASN A 589 21.54 11.50 23.36
C ASN A 589 22.68 12.51 23.01
N ASN A 590 22.45 13.41 22.06
CA ASN A 590 23.28 14.54 21.67
C ASN A 590 22.48 15.86 21.86
N PRO A 591 22.92 16.79 22.72
CA PRO A 591 22.27 18.09 22.93
C PRO A 591 22.17 18.98 21.68
N GLN A 592 22.94 18.69 20.62
CA GLN A 592 22.88 19.38 19.33
C GLN A 592 22.05 18.66 18.25
N ALA A 593 21.62 17.43 18.51
CA ALA A 593 20.75 16.72 17.58
C ALA A 593 19.31 17.20 17.75
N LYS A 594 18.56 17.31 16.64
CA LYS A 594 17.11 17.48 16.70
C LYS A 594 16.52 16.35 17.58
N PRO A 595 15.41 16.60 18.32
CA PRO A 595 14.68 15.53 18.98
C PRO A 595 14.47 14.37 18.01
N HIS A 596 14.45 13.13 18.50
CA HIS A 596 14.04 11.96 17.69
C HIS A 596 12.52 11.99 17.40
N ALA A 597 11.98 13.16 17.03
CA ALA A 597 10.57 13.38 16.76
C ALA A 597 10.06 12.55 15.57
N ASP A 598 10.97 12.04 14.75
CA ASP A 598 10.72 11.17 13.61
C ASP A 598 10.91 9.67 13.93
N VAL A 599 11.37 9.27 15.12
CA VAL A 599 11.58 7.85 15.44
C VAL A 599 10.57 7.36 16.46
N VAL A 600 9.76 6.36 16.07
CA VAL A 600 8.83 5.68 16.97
C VAL A 600 9.40 4.35 17.43
N SER A 601 9.25 4.06 18.72
CA SER A 601 9.57 2.73 19.27
C SER A 601 8.31 1.87 19.37
N LEU A 602 8.43 0.58 19.09
CA LEU A 602 7.42 -0.45 19.37
C LEU A 602 7.97 -1.46 20.39
N CYS A 603 7.08 -2.00 21.21
CA CYS A 603 7.38 -3.14 22.07
C CYS A 603 6.33 -4.23 21.83
N PHE A 604 6.74 -5.41 21.39
CA PHE A 604 5.82 -6.46 20.97
C PHE A 604 6.32 -7.86 21.30
N ASP A 605 5.36 -8.79 21.43
CA ASP A 605 5.61 -10.22 21.61
C ASP A 605 5.72 -10.87 20.24
N VAL A 606 6.69 -11.77 20.07
CA VAL A 606 6.84 -12.59 18.87
C VAL A 606 6.03 -13.86 19.07
N HIS A 607 4.94 -13.98 18.31
CA HIS A 607 4.04 -15.12 18.41
C HIS A 607 4.51 -16.24 17.48
N THR A 608 5.23 -17.19 18.05
CA THR A 608 5.63 -18.44 17.39
C THR A 608 5.35 -19.62 18.30
N SER A 609 4.66 -20.63 17.79
CA SER A 609 4.40 -21.89 18.49
C SER A 609 4.16 -23.00 17.49
N PRO A 610 4.22 -24.28 17.88
CA PRO A 610 3.59 -25.33 17.09
C PRO A 610 2.14 -24.96 16.77
N ALA A 611 1.69 -25.26 15.55
CA ALA A 611 0.30 -25.01 15.17
C ALA A 611 -0.62 -25.89 16.02
N LEU A 612 -1.70 -25.31 16.56
CA LEU A 612 -2.66 -26.08 17.37
C LEU A 612 -3.36 -27.18 16.56
N SER A 613 -3.48 -27.00 15.25
CA SER A 613 -3.97 -27.98 14.28
C SER A 613 -3.04 -29.17 14.10
N GLY A 614 -1.77 -29.06 14.50
CA GLY A 614 -0.72 -30.05 14.21
C GLY A 614 -0.01 -29.84 12.87
N HIS A 615 -0.49 -28.92 12.03
CA HIS A 615 0.09 -28.64 10.71
C HIS A 615 1.20 -27.59 10.80
N GLY A 616 2.43 -28.06 11.05
CA GLY A 616 3.62 -27.22 11.07
C GLY A 616 3.65 -26.22 12.23
N SER A 617 4.07 -24.99 11.95
CA SER A 617 4.22 -23.93 12.95
C SER A 617 3.21 -22.80 12.75
N PHE A 618 2.71 -22.26 13.87
CA PHE A 618 1.94 -21.02 13.89
C PHE A 618 2.88 -19.82 14.01
N PHE A 619 2.71 -18.88 13.09
CA PHE A 619 3.42 -17.60 13.07
C PHE A 619 2.39 -16.46 13.13
N GLY A 620 2.48 -15.62 14.16
CA GLY A 620 1.68 -14.40 14.22
C GLY A 620 2.14 -13.41 13.17
N VAL A 621 1.38 -13.31 12.07
CA VAL A 621 1.65 -12.56 10.83
C VAL A 621 2.48 -11.29 11.04
N THR A 622 1.96 -10.29 11.79
CA THR A 622 2.70 -9.03 11.98
C THR A 622 3.89 -9.15 12.92
N SER A 623 3.77 -9.92 14.00
CA SER A 623 4.85 -10.05 15.00
C SER A 623 6.09 -10.73 14.43
N THR A 624 5.92 -11.76 13.60
CA THR A 624 7.02 -12.46 12.95
C THR A 624 7.56 -11.67 11.76
N TYR A 625 6.70 -10.98 11.02
CA TYR A 625 7.11 -9.99 10.01
C TYR A 625 8.04 -8.94 10.62
N LEU A 626 7.63 -8.26 11.71
CA LEU A 626 8.44 -7.26 12.39
C LEU A 626 9.73 -7.87 12.99
N ALA A 627 9.66 -9.05 13.60
CA ALA A 627 10.83 -9.73 14.15
C ALA A 627 11.88 -10.06 13.08
N SER A 628 11.46 -10.34 11.85
CA SER A 628 12.37 -10.66 10.73
C SER A 628 13.06 -9.44 10.11
N ARG A 629 12.58 -8.21 10.38
CA ARG A 629 13.12 -7.01 9.73
C ARG A 629 14.50 -6.64 10.27
N ARG A 630 15.38 -6.21 9.37
CA ARG A 630 16.73 -5.74 9.65
C ARG A 630 16.79 -4.21 9.62
N ILE A 631 17.87 -3.67 10.17
CA ILE A 631 18.15 -2.23 10.07
C ILE A 631 18.26 -1.85 8.60
N GLY A 632 17.57 -0.78 8.20
CA GLY A 632 17.47 -0.33 6.80
C GLY A 632 16.25 -0.88 6.05
N ASP A 633 15.57 -1.90 6.58
CA ASP A 633 14.35 -2.42 5.94
C ASP A 633 13.24 -1.37 5.96
N ARG A 634 12.47 -1.36 4.86
CA ARG A 634 11.31 -0.48 4.69
C ARG A 634 10.04 -1.23 5.09
N ILE A 635 9.21 -0.58 5.89
CA ILE A 635 7.91 -1.12 6.33
C ILE A 635 6.80 -0.12 6.02
N SER A 636 5.63 -0.61 5.64
CA SER A 636 4.47 0.24 5.42
C SER A 636 3.74 0.46 6.75
N CYS A 637 3.68 1.71 7.20
CA CYS A 637 3.05 2.08 8.44
C CYS A 637 2.41 3.49 8.40
N PHE A 638 1.56 3.77 9.38
CA PHE A 638 1.09 5.12 9.68
C PHE A 638 0.78 5.30 11.17
N VAL A 639 0.82 6.54 11.65
CA VAL A 639 0.45 6.88 13.02
C VAL A 639 -1.05 7.07 13.12
N ARG A 640 -1.68 6.41 14.10
CA ARG A 640 -3.09 6.58 14.43
C ARG A 640 -3.21 7.24 15.81
N PRO A 641 -3.94 8.36 15.93
CA PRO A 641 -4.24 8.98 17.20
C PRO A 641 -4.97 8.04 18.18
N THR A 642 -4.73 8.18 19.47
CA THR A 642 -5.54 7.49 20.49
C THR A 642 -6.99 7.99 20.53
N ASN A 643 -7.96 7.07 20.62
CA ASN A 643 -9.39 7.39 20.61
C ASN A 643 -9.99 7.56 22.03
N VAL A 644 -9.23 7.24 23.08
CA VAL A 644 -9.75 7.15 24.47
C VAL A 644 -9.08 8.15 25.43
N GLY A 645 -8.43 9.18 24.89
CA GLY A 645 -7.70 10.14 25.72
C GLY A 645 -6.50 9.53 26.45
N PHE A 646 -5.88 8.48 25.88
CA PHE A 646 -4.68 7.83 26.43
C PHE A 646 -3.45 8.74 26.32
N ARG A 647 -3.44 9.80 27.11
CA ARG A 647 -2.44 10.87 27.14
C ARG A 647 -2.09 11.19 28.57
N LEU A 648 -0.87 11.66 28.79
CA LEU A 648 -0.52 12.27 30.07
C LEU A 648 -1.41 13.49 30.37
N PRO A 649 -1.66 13.80 31.66
CA PRO A 649 -2.40 15.00 32.02
C PRO A 649 -1.61 16.25 31.59
N GLY A 650 -2.30 17.25 31.05
CA GLY A 650 -1.66 18.52 30.67
C GLY A 650 -1.01 19.26 31.85
N ASN A 651 -1.51 19.04 33.08
CA ASN A 651 -0.82 19.44 34.30
C ASN A 651 0.04 18.27 34.82
N VAL A 652 1.35 18.42 34.72
CA VAL A 652 2.36 17.41 35.09
C VAL A 652 2.46 17.14 36.59
N GLU A 653 1.84 17.97 37.43
CA GLU A 653 1.71 17.78 38.88
C GLU A 653 0.61 16.78 39.25
N ILE A 654 -0.30 16.46 38.34
CA ILE A 654 -1.35 15.47 38.58
C ILE A 654 -0.70 14.08 38.75
N PRO A 655 -1.03 13.34 39.82
CA PRO A 655 -0.49 12.00 40.03
C PRO A 655 -0.89 11.03 38.91
N ILE A 656 0.00 10.11 38.54
CA ILE A 656 -0.31 9.04 37.58
C ILE A 656 -0.05 7.65 38.16
N ILE A 657 -0.99 6.75 37.93
CA ILE A 657 -0.93 5.35 38.36
C ILE A 657 -0.99 4.50 37.10
N MET A 658 0.03 3.69 36.85
CA MET A 658 0.15 2.90 35.63
C MET A 658 0.13 1.42 35.96
N PHE A 659 -0.74 0.67 35.29
CA PHE A 659 -0.82 -0.78 35.37
C PHE A 659 -0.42 -1.37 34.02
N ALA A 660 0.66 -2.13 34.01
CA ALA A 660 1.17 -2.78 32.80
C ALA A 660 1.54 -4.23 33.07
N ALA A 661 1.31 -5.10 32.09
CA ALA A 661 1.82 -6.46 32.11
C ALA A 661 2.42 -6.84 30.75
N GLY A 662 3.62 -7.41 30.78
CA GLY A 662 4.38 -7.79 29.57
C GLY A 662 4.53 -6.61 28.60
N THR A 663 4.10 -6.79 27.36
CA THR A 663 4.16 -5.77 26.30
C THR A 663 3.22 -4.58 26.54
N GLY A 664 2.27 -4.68 27.48
CA GLY A 664 1.46 -3.55 27.95
C GLY A 664 2.28 -2.42 28.60
N ILE A 665 3.58 -2.61 28.83
CA ILE A 665 4.47 -1.52 29.24
C ILE A 665 4.70 -0.49 28.12
N ALA A 666 4.42 -0.82 26.85
CA ALA A 666 4.73 0.03 25.71
C ALA A 666 4.30 1.50 25.91
N PRO A 667 3.00 1.83 26.05
CA PRO A 667 2.62 3.24 26.19
C PRO A 667 3.02 3.83 27.54
N MET A 668 3.26 3.01 28.57
CA MET A 668 3.78 3.49 29.86
C MET A 668 5.24 3.94 29.72
N ARG A 669 6.06 3.22 28.96
CA ARG A 669 7.43 3.63 28.63
C ARG A 669 7.41 4.98 27.93
N ALA A 670 6.51 5.19 26.96
CA ALA A 670 6.34 6.47 26.28
C ALA A 670 6.03 7.61 27.27
N PHE A 671 5.10 7.39 28.21
CA PHE A 671 4.76 8.37 29.25
C PHE A 671 5.91 8.66 30.20
N LEU A 672 6.68 7.64 30.59
CA LEU A 672 7.84 7.82 31.45
C LEU A 672 8.95 8.60 30.76
N GLN A 673 9.19 8.31 29.49
CA GLN A 673 10.15 9.03 28.66
C GLN A 673 9.74 10.49 28.48
N GLU A 674 8.46 10.76 28.25
CA GLU A 674 7.91 12.12 28.17
C GLU A 674 8.10 12.89 29.48
N ARG A 675 7.78 12.26 30.62
CA ARG A 675 7.97 12.85 31.95
C ARG A 675 9.44 13.12 32.26
N ALA A 676 10.33 12.21 31.88
CA ALA A 676 11.77 12.39 32.03
C ALA A 676 12.28 13.58 31.21
N ALA A 677 11.82 13.72 29.96
CA ALA A 677 12.16 14.87 29.11
C ALA A 677 11.68 16.20 29.71
N ILE A 678 10.44 16.24 30.24
CA ILE A 678 9.89 17.42 30.91
C ILE A 678 10.69 17.79 32.16
N ALA A 679 11.08 16.80 32.97
CA ALA A 679 11.91 17.04 34.16
C ALA A 679 13.30 17.56 33.78
N ALA A 680 13.92 16.99 32.75
CA ALA A 680 15.24 17.41 32.25
C ALA A 680 15.23 18.85 31.70
N ALA A 681 14.11 19.29 31.11
CA ALA A 681 13.93 20.66 30.63
C ALA A 681 13.75 21.71 31.76
N GLY A 682 13.75 21.29 33.03
CA GLY A 682 13.76 22.18 34.20
C GLY A 682 12.44 22.91 34.47
N ALA A 683 11.34 22.51 33.82
CA ALA A 683 10.16 23.37 33.71
C ALA A 683 9.20 23.32 34.91
N ARG A 684 9.01 22.16 35.60
CA ARG A 684 7.99 22.00 36.68
C ARG A 684 8.29 20.83 37.63
N LYS A 685 7.77 20.90 38.85
CA LYS A 685 7.75 19.77 39.80
C LYS A 685 6.86 18.67 39.22
N LEU A 686 7.38 17.46 39.09
CA LEU A 686 6.56 16.32 38.67
C LEU A 686 5.65 15.87 39.81
N GLY A 687 4.39 15.56 39.48
CA GLY A 687 3.48 14.86 40.37
C GLY A 687 3.95 13.43 40.65
N PRO A 688 3.50 12.77 41.72
CA PRO A 688 3.85 11.39 42.00
C PRO A 688 3.45 10.46 40.84
N ALA A 689 4.31 9.50 40.49
CA ALA A 689 4.01 8.49 39.49
C ALA A 689 4.37 7.11 40.02
N ILE A 690 3.46 6.15 39.86
CA ILE A 690 3.71 4.74 40.22
C ILE A 690 3.40 3.84 39.02
N LEU A 691 4.33 2.95 38.69
CA LEU A 691 4.17 1.90 37.69
C LEU A 691 4.13 0.55 38.39
N PHE A 692 3.00 -0.14 38.30
CA PHE A 692 2.91 -1.54 38.65
C PHE A 692 3.13 -2.38 37.39
N PHE A 693 4.25 -3.09 37.34
CA PHE A 693 4.66 -3.83 36.15
C PHE A 693 4.73 -5.34 36.40
N GLY A 694 3.87 -6.08 35.70
CA GLY A 694 3.83 -7.55 35.75
C GLY A 694 4.67 -8.18 34.65
N CYS A 695 5.62 -9.04 35.01
CA CYS A 695 6.27 -9.98 34.10
C CYS A 695 6.37 -11.37 34.76
N ARG A 696 7.06 -12.32 34.14
CA ARG A 696 7.13 -13.68 34.69
C ARG A 696 8.29 -13.83 35.64
N HIS A 697 9.47 -13.34 35.28
CA HIS A 697 10.70 -13.56 36.05
C HIS A 697 11.62 -12.33 36.01
N PRO A 698 12.25 -11.95 37.14
CA PRO A 698 13.05 -10.72 37.25
C PRO A 698 14.24 -10.62 36.29
N GLU A 699 14.83 -11.76 35.92
CA GLU A 699 16.02 -11.80 35.06
C GLU A 699 15.74 -12.17 33.60
N LYS A 700 14.55 -12.68 33.29
CA LYS A 700 14.27 -13.29 31.98
C LYS A 700 13.38 -12.42 31.10
N ASP A 701 12.37 -11.78 31.67
CA ASP A 701 11.41 -10.97 30.91
C ASP A 701 11.01 -9.66 31.59
N PHE A 702 11.82 -9.20 32.55
CA PHE A 702 11.74 -7.82 33.07
C PHE A 702 12.34 -6.84 32.05
N ILE A 703 11.59 -6.59 30.98
CA ILE A 703 11.99 -5.71 29.89
C ILE A 703 12.15 -4.25 30.35
N TYR A 704 13.10 -3.52 29.75
CA TYR A 704 13.46 -2.13 30.10
C TYR A 704 13.95 -1.91 31.54
N ARG A 705 14.39 -2.96 32.26
CA ARG A 705 14.81 -2.89 33.67
C ARG A 705 15.78 -1.74 33.97
N ASP A 706 16.85 -1.60 33.18
CA ASP A 706 17.90 -0.60 33.45
C ASP A 706 17.40 0.83 33.24
N GLU A 707 16.59 1.04 32.21
CA GLU A 707 15.95 2.32 31.88
C GLU A 707 14.95 2.73 32.98
N LEU A 708 14.08 1.81 33.39
CA LEU A 708 13.13 2.01 34.49
C LEU A 708 13.86 2.32 35.81
N ALA A 709 14.95 1.61 36.10
CA ALA A 709 15.77 1.87 37.29
C ALA A 709 16.44 3.25 37.24
N ALA A 710 16.85 3.71 36.06
CA ALA A 710 17.40 5.05 35.87
C ALA A 710 16.35 6.14 36.13
N TRP A 711 15.16 6.02 35.53
CA TRP A 711 14.05 6.95 35.77
C TRP A 711 13.57 6.96 37.22
N GLN A 712 13.62 5.81 37.90
CA GLN A 712 13.33 5.75 39.33
C GLN A 712 14.34 6.54 40.17
N ARG A 713 15.65 6.42 39.88
CA ARG A 713 16.69 7.22 40.55
C ARG A 713 16.54 8.72 40.30
N GLN A 714 16.02 9.10 39.14
CA GLN A 714 15.73 10.50 38.78
C GLN A 714 14.43 11.04 39.40
N GLY A 715 13.65 10.21 40.10
CA GLY A 715 12.37 10.61 40.69
C GLY A 715 11.23 10.76 39.67
N VAL A 716 11.38 10.23 38.45
CA VAL A 716 10.35 10.28 37.40
C VAL A 716 9.17 9.37 37.72
N VAL A 717 9.44 8.21 38.33
CA VAL A 717 8.47 7.15 38.66
C VAL A 717 8.95 6.25 39.80
N LYS A 718 8.02 5.68 40.56
CA LYS A 718 8.23 4.53 41.45
C LYS A 718 7.76 3.25 40.74
N VAL A 719 8.62 2.26 40.61
CA VAL A 719 8.34 1.01 39.90
C VAL A 719 8.15 -0.12 40.89
N ILE A 720 6.97 -0.76 40.85
CA ILE A 720 6.62 -1.92 41.67
C ILE A 720 6.47 -3.12 40.73
N PRO A 721 7.44 -4.05 40.72
CA PRO A 721 7.34 -5.25 39.90
C PRO A 721 6.40 -6.29 40.52
N ALA A 722 5.83 -7.13 39.66
CA ALA A 722 5.11 -8.35 40.04
C ALA A 722 5.60 -9.51 39.15
N PHE A 723 5.87 -10.67 39.75
CA PHE A 723 6.48 -11.82 39.07
C PHE A 723 5.60 -13.08 39.18
N SER A 724 5.08 -13.56 38.03
CA SER A 724 4.17 -14.72 38.02
C SER A 724 4.87 -16.08 38.05
N LYS A 725 6.21 -16.13 38.01
CA LYS A 725 7.03 -17.36 38.00
C LYS A 725 8.19 -17.29 39.00
N ASP A 726 8.14 -16.34 39.92
CA ASP A 726 9.15 -16.14 40.96
C ASP A 726 8.48 -15.54 42.20
N ASP A 727 8.91 -15.93 43.40
CA ASP A 727 8.28 -15.55 44.67
C ASP A 727 8.93 -14.33 45.35
N SER A 728 9.87 -13.64 44.69
CA SER A 728 10.57 -12.46 45.26
C SER A 728 9.74 -11.18 45.28
N ALA A 729 8.57 -11.16 44.64
CA ALA A 729 7.67 -10.02 44.56
C ALA A 729 6.20 -10.50 44.52
N PRO A 730 5.20 -9.60 44.61
CA PRO A 730 3.81 -9.97 44.45
C PRO A 730 3.57 -10.72 43.13
N HIS A 731 2.69 -11.70 43.15
CA HIS A 731 2.57 -12.65 42.03
C HIS A 731 1.96 -12.00 40.78
N TYR A 732 0.99 -11.10 40.96
CA TYR A 732 0.39 -10.32 39.88
C TYR A 732 0.25 -8.84 40.24
N VAL A 733 0.02 -8.01 39.22
CA VAL A 733 -0.15 -6.55 39.35
C VAL A 733 -1.22 -6.19 40.37
N GLN A 734 -2.37 -6.87 40.40
CA GLN A 734 -3.42 -6.57 41.37
C GLN A 734 -3.01 -6.85 42.83
N ASP A 735 -2.10 -7.81 43.05
CA ASP A 735 -1.61 -8.15 44.38
C ASP A 735 -0.67 -7.03 44.87
N ALA A 736 0.23 -6.57 44.00
CA ALA A 736 1.08 -5.41 44.26
C ALA A 736 0.26 -4.13 44.51
N VAL A 737 -0.79 -3.89 43.72
CA VAL A 737 -1.68 -2.74 43.91
C VAL A 737 -2.39 -2.80 45.26
N TRP A 738 -2.79 -3.99 45.71
CA TRP A 738 -3.43 -4.19 47.01
C TRP A 738 -2.49 -3.93 48.19
N GLU A 739 -1.23 -4.35 48.09
CA GLU A 739 -0.19 -4.07 49.10
C GLU A 739 0.07 -2.56 49.23
N HIS A 740 0.01 -1.83 48.11
CA HIS A 740 0.22 -0.38 48.04
C HIS A 740 -1.08 0.45 48.07
N ARG A 741 -2.21 -0.15 48.50
CA ARG A 741 -3.54 0.45 48.35
C ARG A 741 -3.74 1.83 49.00
N GLU A 742 -3.09 2.11 50.13
CA GLU A 742 -3.20 3.42 50.79
C GLU A 742 -2.58 4.55 49.95
N GLU A 743 -1.44 4.27 49.30
CA GLU A 743 -0.76 5.22 48.41
C GLU A 743 -1.58 5.43 47.13
N VAL A 744 -2.11 4.34 46.56
CA VAL A 744 -3.01 4.38 45.39
C VAL A 744 -4.28 5.16 45.70
N ALA A 745 -4.92 4.92 46.84
CA ALA A 745 -6.12 5.62 47.27
C ALA A 745 -5.85 7.13 47.44
N LYS A 746 -4.73 7.49 48.08
CA LYS A 746 -4.32 8.90 48.25
C LYS A 746 -4.10 9.58 46.89
N MET A 747 -3.29 8.98 46.01
CA MET A 747 -3.03 9.53 44.67
C MET A 747 -4.32 9.74 43.87
N PHE A 748 -5.28 8.83 44.01
CA PHE A 748 -6.56 8.95 43.32
C PHE A 748 -7.45 10.06 43.92
N VAL A 749 -7.44 10.25 45.23
CA VAL A 749 -8.12 11.38 45.91
C VAL A 749 -7.50 12.72 45.49
N ASP A 750 -6.18 12.78 45.33
CA ASP A 750 -5.42 13.96 44.87
C ASP A 750 -5.62 14.27 43.36
N GLY A 751 -6.66 13.70 42.74
CA GLY A 751 -7.01 13.93 41.33
C GLY A 751 -6.24 13.05 40.34
N GLY A 752 -5.50 12.05 40.81
CA GLY A 752 -4.67 11.21 39.96
C GLY A 752 -5.43 10.42 38.89
N LYS A 753 -4.71 10.09 37.80
CA LYS A 753 -5.22 9.30 36.69
C LYS A 753 -4.62 7.90 36.67
N ILE A 754 -5.45 6.90 36.44
CA ILE A 754 -5.08 5.50 36.26
C ILE A 754 -5.00 5.20 34.77
N TYR A 755 -3.88 4.64 34.35
CA TYR A 755 -3.64 4.14 32.99
C TYR A 755 -3.41 2.64 33.04
N LEU A 756 -4.09 1.91 32.17
CA LEU A 756 -4.02 0.46 32.11
C LEU A 756 -3.71 0.01 30.69
N CYS A 757 -2.68 -0.82 30.52
CA CYS A 757 -2.39 -1.44 29.22
C CYS A 757 -1.93 -2.90 29.38
N GLY A 758 -2.47 -3.78 28.54
CA GLY A 758 -2.22 -5.22 28.57
C GLY A 758 -3.44 -6.04 28.17
N SER A 759 -3.50 -7.29 28.61
CA SER A 759 -4.60 -8.20 28.28
C SER A 759 -5.93 -7.75 28.88
N ALA A 760 -6.94 -7.54 28.03
CA ALA A 760 -8.28 -7.17 28.46
C ALA A 760 -8.92 -8.25 29.36
N ALA A 761 -8.76 -9.52 28.99
CA ALA A 761 -9.37 -10.66 29.68
C ALA A 761 -8.80 -10.91 31.08
N ARG A 762 -7.52 -10.56 31.31
CA ARG A 762 -6.83 -10.81 32.59
C ARG A 762 -6.64 -9.52 33.38
N LEU A 763 -5.72 -8.66 32.91
CA LEU A 763 -5.32 -7.44 33.62
C LEU A 763 -6.47 -6.43 33.67
N GLY A 764 -7.23 -6.30 32.58
CA GLY A 764 -8.42 -5.45 32.51
C GLY A 764 -9.39 -5.67 33.67
N LYS A 765 -9.75 -6.94 33.87
CA LYS A 765 -10.68 -7.37 34.93
C LYS A 765 -10.06 -7.25 36.32
N SER A 766 -8.85 -7.77 36.52
CA SER A 766 -8.23 -7.79 37.86
C SER A 766 -7.89 -6.40 38.38
N ALA A 767 -7.48 -5.47 37.50
CA ALA A 767 -7.24 -4.07 37.83
C ALA A 767 -8.53 -3.35 38.26
N ALA A 768 -9.63 -3.57 37.54
CA ALA A 768 -10.93 -3.00 37.90
C ALA A 768 -11.41 -3.51 39.25
N ASP A 769 -11.27 -4.82 39.50
CA ASP A 769 -11.71 -5.45 40.75
C ASP A 769 -10.91 -4.95 41.96
N VAL A 770 -9.58 -4.82 41.84
CA VAL A 770 -8.77 -4.27 42.95
C VAL A 770 -9.07 -2.79 43.18
N CYS A 771 -9.24 -1.98 42.14
CA CYS A 771 -9.60 -0.56 42.30
C CYS A 771 -10.94 -0.38 43.02
N LYS A 772 -11.94 -1.20 42.69
CA LYS A 772 -13.24 -1.20 43.39
C LYS A 772 -13.08 -1.57 44.86
N LYS A 773 -12.29 -2.60 45.18
CA LYS A 773 -12.02 -2.99 46.58
C LYS A 773 -11.36 -1.86 47.38
N ILE A 774 -10.34 -1.21 46.82
CA ILE A 774 -9.66 -0.07 47.45
C ILE A 774 -10.66 1.08 47.69
N TRP A 775 -11.53 1.35 46.73
CA TRP A 775 -12.55 2.39 46.87
C TRP A 775 -13.57 2.05 47.97
N CYS A 776 -14.03 0.81 48.05
CA CYS A 776 -14.94 0.36 49.12
C CYS A 776 -14.29 0.52 50.51
N GLU A 777 -13.05 0.07 50.68
CA GLU A 777 -12.30 0.18 51.94
C GLU A 777 -12.16 1.64 52.37
N LYS A 778 -11.88 2.55 51.41
CA LYS A 778 -11.68 3.97 51.72
C LYS A 778 -12.97 4.74 52.02
N ASN A 779 -14.07 4.38 51.40
CA ASN A 779 -15.33 5.13 51.48
C ASN A 779 -16.38 4.47 52.38
N GLY A 780 -16.14 3.25 52.87
CA GLY A 780 -17.11 2.49 53.68
C GLY A 780 -18.40 2.16 52.91
N LYS A 781 -18.29 1.95 51.59
CA LYS A 781 -19.42 1.74 50.66
C LYS A 781 -19.45 0.33 50.07
N THR A 782 -20.54 0.00 49.40
CA THR A 782 -20.76 -1.34 48.83
C THR A 782 -20.04 -1.52 47.49
N MET A 783 -19.90 -2.78 47.04
CA MET A 783 -19.35 -3.09 45.72
C MET A 783 -20.23 -2.59 44.57
N GLU A 784 -21.54 -2.45 44.77
CA GLU A 784 -22.46 -1.87 43.80
C GLU A 784 -22.18 -0.37 43.61
N ASP A 785 -21.97 0.36 44.71
CA ASP A 785 -21.57 1.77 44.66
C ASP A 785 -20.21 1.94 43.95
N ALA A 786 -19.29 1.00 44.16
CA ALA A 786 -17.97 1.02 43.52
C ALA A 786 -18.05 0.77 42.00
N GLU A 787 -19.00 -0.02 41.53
CA GLU A 787 -19.23 -0.20 40.09
C GLU A 787 -19.73 1.10 39.47
N VAL A 788 -20.69 1.78 40.10
CA VAL A 788 -21.18 3.10 39.66
C VAL A 788 -20.05 4.13 39.63
N TRP A 789 -19.21 4.16 40.69
CA TRP A 789 -18.04 5.01 40.73
C TRP A 789 -17.07 4.72 39.57
N LEU A 790 -16.73 3.46 39.33
CA LEU A 790 -15.79 3.08 38.27
C LEU A 790 -16.31 3.52 36.90
N GLN A 791 -17.61 3.34 36.62
CA GLN A 791 -18.22 3.81 35.38
C GLN A 791 -18.16 5.35 35.26
N SER A 792 -18.31 6.09 36.36
CA SER A 792 -18.22 7.56 36.36
C SER A 792 -16.82 8.10 36.05
N VAL A 793 -15.77 7.33 36.32
CA VAL A 793 -14.36 7.77 36.13
C VAL A 793 -13.70 7.19 34.88
N LYS A 794 -14.31 6.21 34.23
CA LYS A 794 -13.78 5.53 33.03
C LYS A 794 -13.49 6.43 31.82
N THR A 795 -14.11 7.60 31.76
CA THR A 795 -13.95 8.53 30.63
C THR A 795 -12.91 9.63 30.87
N ASP A 796 -12.41 9.77 32.10
CA ASP A 796 -11.49 10.87 32.44
C ASP A 796 -10.30 10.43 33.32
N ARG A 797 -10.52 9.58 34.34
CA ARG A 797 -9.50 9.23 35.35
C ARG A 797 -9.13 7.76 35.42
N TYR A 798 -9.86 6.86 34.78
CA TYR A 798 -9.50 5.45 34.61
C TYR A 798 -9.48 5.11 33.12
N ILE A 799 -8.30 5.14 32.51
CA ILE A 799 -8.13 5.07 31.06
C ILE A 799 -7.45 3.76 30.70
N SER A 800 -8.08 2.97 29.84
CA SER A 800 -7.59 1.64 29.45
C SER A 800 -7.29 1.52 27.96
N ASP A 801 -6.10 1.05 27.64
CA ASP A 801 -5.64 0.64 26.30
C ASP A 801 -5.35 -0.87 26.34
N VAL A 802 -6.41 -1.67 26.26
CA VAL A 802 -6.33 -3.13 26.42
C VAL A 802 -6.72 -3.86 25.14
N TYR A 803 -6.11 -5.02 24.93
CA TYR A 803 -6.23 -5.84 23.72
C TYR A 803 -6.63 -7.27 24.04
#